data_AF-A0A2H0YIM5-F1
#
_entry.id   AF-A0A2H0YIM5-F1
#
_cell.length_a   1.000
_cell.length_b   1.000
_cell.length_c   1.000
_cell.angle_alpha   90.00
_cell.angle_beta   90.00
_cell.angle_gamma   90.00
#
_symmetry.space_group_name_H-M   'P 1'
#
loop_
_entity.id
_entity.type
_entity.pdbx_description
1 polymer ?
#
loop_
_entity_poly.entity_id
_entity_poly.type
_entity_poly.pdbx_seq_one_letter_code
_entity_poly.pdbx_strand_id
1 'polypeptide(L)'
;MPKMNERLKASAPFLILCALILWLGYQQTQSSRVMEKRIQTVEQYETLASQFSSLDKTWKGLGERLGGAPNPSLISDLRKTLHQAAALIEESRSKDFLNGLGESAWNRWKDRISETDTFLEQDISKIHFDQLTAAYQGFLNEVGNMETASSKAQEAALSALMAYRPLSPILIFFMTAAALLLVILLENFFAGEIRRRLLTLRDNLILLNQNRFDLGSTISLNVRGWIGSIYPFPKIAYLFNCFLEKHKEVLNKIEASADNCENATRLIRNCHMEIYEGTRVQANATDETSSSAFEMNATLNEIGSNVQSLTRSAEESSSSIQGMDSSVNQISGQVQELLSLVDNSSSSINEMVVSIGQIQENLNSLSTSVDTSTSSVSEINASIKEVEQMAKESAALSQKNTTETSEKGIMAVQKTIEGMSRIRSTVEDTDRMIQSLNQRSEEIGDILNVIDEVADQTNLLALNASIIAAQAGEYGKGFSVVADEIKALAERTASSIEQIEKVISSVQEETKGVSEAMRQSVKQVKEGVSLSEETKRALELILDQSRKASDMSCKIENAAIEQVKSVAYVDSEVQNINHMVHQITAAVHEQSKGGGIIREMVEKLREFTHELRKSLNEETKGSKIISAEIENFFNKIQEINKAIQEHRKGSEQIGRAIERIRIITEENMNLTDDLNTAIGSLAIHNEELQKEVHNFHFISEEKPIVLGVVPLESEVKMQIKFTPLARRLQKELGKKVQILVAKDFESAIRDLGTGKTDIAYMTPSTYLEAKKLYGSRVILKAVRNHSPFYRSVIAVREVSHIRSVSEIKGKKFGFGDKKSTSSYLVPKAMLLKENIPLSELREYTFLGRHDAVAWAIVNGDVDAGGLLEPMANKFVSKGLKILKVSDDIPEFNFCVRQDLDPETAEALTQALLHLDEEKTEDRNIIKAVEYEYNCFIPAEDKDYAGIEEMMALSERETA
;
A
#
# COMPACT_ATOMS: atom_id res chain seq x y z
N MET A 1 -30.32 -101.40 -53.82
CA MET A 1 -30.87 -102.47 -54.69
C MET A 1 -30.97 -103.78 -53.89
N PRO A 2 -31.77 -104.77 -54.33
CA PRO A 2 -32.34 -105.78 -53.44
C PRO A 2 -31.87 -107.23 -53.68
N LYS A 3 -32.22 -108.10 -52.73
CA LYS A 3 -32.84 -109.43 -52.97
C LYS A 3 -33.86 -109.62 -51.84
N MET A 4 -35.15 -109.69 -52.13
CA MET A 4 -35.87 -110.90 -52.61
C MET A 4 -35.58 -112.11 -51.72
N ASN A 5 -36.53 -112.57 -50.89
CA ASN A 5 -37.84 -113.13 -51.27
C ASN A 5 -37.70 -114.48 -51.98
N GLU A 6 -37.42 -115.52 -51.20
CA GLU A 6 -37.97 -116.83 -51.47
C GLU A 6 -39.21 -117.06 -50.60
N ARG A 7 -40.38 -117.08 -51.27
CA ARG A 7 -41.35 -118.19 -51.26
C ARG A 7 -41.69 -118.76 -49.87
N LEU A 8 -42.90 -118.60 -49.34
CA LEU A 8 -44.19 -118.30 -49.99
C LEU A 8 -44.51 -119.26 -51.15
N LYS A 9 -44.55 -120.58 -50.87
CA LYS A 9 -45.30 -121.59 -51.64
C LYS A 9 -45.49 -122.93 -50.90
N ALA A 10 -46.39 -122.92 -49.91
CA ALA A 10 -47.02 -124.12 -49.33
C ALA A 10 -48.54 -123.84 -49.18
N SER A 11 -49.20 -123.68 -50.31
CA SER A 11 -50.59 -123.21 -50.45
C SER A 11 -51.60 -124.36 -50.47
N ALA A 12 -52.82 -124.14 -49.93
CA ALA A 12 -54.11 -124.63 -50.47
C ALA A 12 -55.31 -124.46 -49.50
N PRO A 13 -55.23 -124.81 -48.20
CA PRO A 13 -56.43 -124.90 -47.34
C PRO A 13 -57.16 -123.58 -47.08
N PHE A 14 -56.46 -122.46 -47.28
CA PHE A 14 -56.85 -121.12 -46.85
C PHE A 14 -58.16 -120.59 -47.48
N LEU A 15 -58.57 -121.10 -48.64
CA LEU A 15 -59.75 -120.60 -49.37
C LEU A 15 -61.07 -121.30 -49.02
N ILE A 16 -61.04 -122.50 -48.43
CA ILE A 16 -62.27 -123.22 -48.04
C ILE A 16 -62.67 -122.88 -46.61
N LEU A 17 -61.70 -122.62 -45.72
CA LEU A 17 -61.97 -122.24 -44.32
C LEU A 17 -62.77 -120.93 -44.21
N CYS A 18 -62.49 -119.96 -45.08
CA CYS A 18 -63.16 -118.65 -45.09
C CYS A 18 -64.68 -118.71 -45.35
N ALA A 19 -65.18 -119.75 -46.02
CA ALA A 19 -66.61 -119.88 -46.32
C ALA A 19 -67.45 -120.31 -45.11
N LEU A 20 -66.90 -121.15 -44.23
CA LEU A 20 -67.60 -121.64 -43.02
C LEU A 20 -67.58 -120.62 -41.87
N ILE A 21 -66.52 -119.80 -41.79
CA ILE A 21 -66.36 -118.75 -40.76
C ILE A 21 -67.50 -117.72 -40.80
N LEU A 22 -68.07 -117.44 -41.98
CA LEU A 22 -69.12 -116.43 -42.17
C LEU A 22 -70.52 -116.85 -41.69
N TRP A 23 -70.78 -118.13 -41.44
CA TRP A 23 -72.11 -118.60 -41.02
C TRP A 23 -72.23 -118.90 -39.52
N LEU A 24 -71.15 -119.39 -38.89
CA LEU A 24 -71.13 -119.69 -37.45
C LEU A 24 -70.89 -118.45 -36.56
N GLY A 25 -70.44 -117.33 -37.13
CA GLY A 25 -70.15 -116.10 -36.38
C GLY A 25 -71.36 -115.35 -35.79
N TYR A 26 -72.60 -115.75 -36.12
CA TYR A 26 -73.81 -114.97 -35.82
C TYR A 26 -74.47 -115.26 -34.45
N GLN A 27 -74.07 -116.30 -33.73
CA GLN A 27 -74.82 -116.78 -32.54
C GLN A 27 -74.01 -117.07 -31.27
N GLN A 28 -72.68 -116.91 -31.27
CA GLN A 28 -71.89 -117.05 -30.04
C GLN A 28 -70.83 -115.95 -29.84
N THR A 29 -71.18 -114.73 -30.30
CA THR A 29 -70.69 -113.50 -29.68
C THR A 29 -71.27 -113.35 -28.27
N GLN A 30 -70.54 -113.84 -27.29
CA GLN A 30 -70.25 -113.07 -26.09
C GLN A 30 -68.98 -113.64 -25.48
N SER A 31 -68.28 -112.84 -24.67
CA SER A 31 -67.31 -113.26 -23.66
C SER A 31 -65.86 -112.71 -23.81
N SER A 32 -64.92 -113.06 -24.71
CA SER A 32 -63.50 -112.55 -24.54
C SER A 32 -63.16 -111.20 -25.16
N ARG A 33 -62.49 -110.30 -24.38
CA ARG A 33 -61.24 -109.59 -24.78
C ARG A 33 -60.51 -108.63 -23.78
N VAL A 34 -60.83 -108.51 -22.49
CA VAL A 34 -60.48 -107.29 -21.71
C VAL A 34 -59.31 -107.35 -20.69
N MET A 35 -59.00 -108.48 -20.05
CA MET A 35 -58.26 -108.43 -18.76
C MET A 35 -56.80 -107.91 -18.85
N GLU A 36 -56.07 -108.22 -19.92
CA GLU A 36 -54.62 -107.95 -20.03
C GLU A 36 -54.27 -106.49 -20.40
N LYS A 37 -55.28 -105.66 -20.74
CA LYS A 37 -55.08 -104.25 -21.13
C LYS A 37 -55.51 -103.24 -20.07
N ARG A 38 -55.69 -103.67 -18.82
CA ARG A 38 -56.31 -102.86 -17.74
C ARG A 38 -55.43 -102.55 -16.53
N ILE A 39 -54.32 -103.26 -16.32
CA ILE A 39 -53.46 -103.03 -15.14
C ILE A 39 -52.66 -101.72 -15.28
N GLN A 40 -52.24 -101.37 -16.50
CA GLN A 40 -51.42 -100.19 -16.78
C GLN A 40 -52.21 -98.85 -16.82
N THR A 41 -53.51 -98.86 -16.52
CA THR A 41 -54.37 -97.66 -16.49
C THR A 41 -54.72 -97.23 -15.05
N VAL A 42 -54.31 -97.98 -14.02
CA VAL A 42 -54.65 -97.67 -12.62
C VAL A 42 -53.70 -96.63 -12.01
N GLU A 43 -52.38 -96.84 -12.13
CA GLU A 43 -51.37 -95.95 -11.52
C GLU A 43 -51.43 -94.49 -12.03
N GLN A 44 -51.87 -94.28 -13.28
CA GLN A 44 -52.05 -92.92 -13.83
C GLN A 44 -53.28 -92.19 -13.27
N TYR A 45 -54.31 -92.90 -12.78
CA TYR A 45 -55.47 -92.28 -12.16
C TYR A 45 -55.20 -91.88 -10.70
N GLU A 46 -54.47 -92.70 -9.93
CA GLU A 46 -54.15 -92.39 -8.52
C GLU A 46 -53.30 -91.11 -8.37
N THR A 47 -52.36 -90.89 -9.30
CA THR A 47 -51.50 -89.70 -9.27
C THR A 47 -52.30 -88.41 -9.46
N LEU A 48 -53.23 -88.40 -10.43
CA LEU A 48 -54.15 -87.26 -10.69
C LEU A 48 -55.14 -87.02 -9.53
N ALA A 49 -55.68 -88.09 -8.94
CA ALA A 49 -56.59 -87.99 -7.79
C ALA A 49 -55.93 -87.27 -6.59
N SER A 50 -54.63 -87.51 -6.35
CA SER A 50 -53.88 -86.84 -5.27
C SER A 50 -53.77 -85.32 -5.46
N GLN A 51 -53.66 -84.85 -6.71
CA GLN A 51 -53.55 -83.43 -7.03
C GLN A 51 -54.89 -82.71 -6.83
N PHE A 52 -56.00 -83.29 -7.29
CA PHE A 52 -57.34 -82.75 -7.04
C PHE A 52 -57.70 -82.71 -5.54
N SER A 53 -57.25 -83.69 -4.75
CA SER A 53 -57.43 -83.70 -3.29
C SER A 53 -56.76 -82.51 -2.58
N SER A 54 -55.65 -82.00 -3.13
CA SER A 54 -54.99 -80.80 -2.59
C SER A 54 -55.77 -79.51 -2.89
N LEU A 55 -56.35 -79.38 -4.10
CA LEU A 55 -57.20 -78.25 -4.47
C LEU A 55 -58.47 -78.16 -3.61
N ASP A 56 -59.10 -79.30 -3.30
CA ASP A 56 -60.33 -79.33 -2.50
C ASP A 56 -60.12 -78.85 -1.06
N LYS A 57 -58.96 -79.16 -0.46
CA LYS A 57 -58.57 -78.59 0.84
C LYS A 57 -58.40 -77.07 0.77
N THR A 58 -57.74 -76.56 -0.28
CA THR A 58 -57.53 -75.13 -0.48
C THR A 58 -58.86 -74.38 -0.69
N TRP A 59 -59.79 -74.96 -1.47
CA TRP A 59 -61.10 -74.36 -1.71
C TRP A 59 -61.95 -74.27 -0.42
N LYS A 60 -62.02 -75.35 0.35
CA LYS A 60 -62.72 -75.36 1.65
C LYS A 60 -62.14 -74.35 2.64
N GLY A 61 -60.82 -74.20 2.66
CA GLY A 61 -60.11 -73.20 3.47
C GLY A 61 -60.35 -71.73 3.05
N LEU A 62 -60.78 -71.46 1.82
CA LEU A 62 -61.27 -70.12 1.44
C LEU A 62 -62.72 -69.89 1.87
N GLY A 63 -63.57 -70.91 1.80
CA GLY A 63 -64.98 -70.82 2.20
C GLY A 63 -65.18 -70.43 3.66
N GLU A 64 -64.43 -71.04 4.58
CA GLU A 64 -64.46 -70.71 6.02
C GLU A 64 -63.99 -69.28 6.33
N ARG A 65 -63.28 -68.61 5.40
CA ARG A 65 -62.73 -67.26 5.56
C ARG A 65 -63.56 -66.16 4.89
N LEU A 66 -64.67 -66.51 4.22
CA LEU A 66 -65.57 -65.56 3.54
C LEU A 66 -66.85 -65.23 4.33
N GLY A 67 -66.88 -65.56 5.62
CA GLY A 67 -68.00 -65.33 6.54
C GLY A 67 -68.25 -63.88 6.96
N GLY A 68 -68.50 -62.98 6.01
CA GLY A 68 -69.05 -61.64 6.25
C GLY A 68 -68.17 -60.47 5.80
N ALA A 69 -68.67 -59.71 4.81
CA ALA A 69 -68.08 -58.53 4.18
C ALA A 69 -66.80 -58.78 3.33
N PRO A 70 -66.62 -58.06 2.19
CA PRO A 70 -65.58 -58.38 1.22
C PRO A 70 -64.19 -57.85 1.64
N ASN A 71 -63.19 -58.74 1.64
CA ASN A 71 -61.79 -58.38 1.80
C ASN A 71 -61.05 -58.58 0.45
N PRO A 72 -60.48 -57.52 -0.16
CA PRO A 72 -59.80 -57.61 -1.46
C PRO A 72 -58.66 -58.64 -1.53
N SER A 73 -58.02 -58.99 -0.42
CA SER A 73 -56.91 -59.97 -0.43
C SER A 73 -57.37 -61.40 -0.77
N LEU A 74 -58.57 -61.82 -0.34
CA LEU A 74 -59.08 -63.17 -0.63
C LEU A 74 -59.43 -63.36 -2.12
N ILE A 75 -59.81 -62.29 -2.82
CA ILE A 75 -60.18 -62.34 -4.24
C ILE A 75 -58.94 -62.67 -5.09
N SER A 76 -57.76 -62.17 -4.69
CA SER A 76 -56.47 -62.52 -5.29
C SER A 76 -56.18 -64.03 -5.20
N ASP A 77 -56.32 -64.62 -4.01
CA ASP A 77 -56.06 -66.05 -3.78
C ASP A 77 -57.08 -66.94 -4.51
N LEU A 78 -58.34 -66.52 -4.58
CA LEU A 78 -59.40 -67.24 -5.30
C LEU A 78 -59.13 -67.27 -6.83
N ARG A 79 -58.72 -66.14 -7.42
CA ARG A 79 -58.29 -66.08 -8.84
C ARG A 79 -57.07 -66.97 -9.10
N LYS A 80 -56.12 -67.00 -8.16
CA LYS A 80 -54.90 -67.82 -8.23
C LYS A 80 -55.21 -69.32 -8.20
N THR A 81 -56.16 -69.74 -7.36
CA THR A 81 -56.62 -71.13 -7.26
C THR A 81 -57.34 -71.60 -8.53
N LEU A 82 -58.17 -70.72 -9.14
CA LEU A 82 -58.87 -71.03 -10.40
C LEU A 82 -57.91 -71.21 -11.59
N HIS A 83 -56.88 -70.38 -11.73
CA HIS A 83 -55.86 -70.58 -12.77
C HIS A 83 -55.03 -71.86 -12.56
N GLN A 84 -54.75 -72.25 -11.31
CA GLN A 84 -54.09 -73.53 -11.01
C GLN A 84 -54.95 -74.74 -11.41
N ALA A 85 -56.27 -74.68 -11.18
CA ALA A 85 -57.20 -75.71 -11.65
C ALA A 85 -57.21 -75.84 -13.19
N ALA A 86 -57.16 -74.71 -13.90
CA ALA A 86 -57.16 -74.71 -15.37
C ALA A 86 -55.87 -75.31 -15.96
N ALA A 87 -54.70 -74.97 -15.40
CA ALA A 87 -53.40 -75.44 -15.88
C ALA A 87 -53.25 -76.98 -15.80
N LEU A 88 -53.69 -77.59 -14.68
CA LEU A 88 -53.66 -79.05 -14.49
C LEU A 88 -54.47 -79.81 -15.55
N ILE A 89 -55.56 -79.22 -16.05
CA ILE A 89 -56.40 -79.84 -17.08
C ILE A 89 -55.75 -79.72 -18.46
N GLU A 90 -55.13 -78.57 -18.78
CA GLU A 90 -54.46 -78.39 -20.08
C GLU A 90 -53.15 -79.20 -20.21
N GLU A 91 -52.49 -79.56 -19.11
CA GLU A 91 -51.30 -80.43 -19.09
C GLU A 91 -51.66 -81.92 -19.35
N SER A 92 -52.88 -82.36 -19.02
CA SER A 92 -53.35 -83.76 -19.19
C SER A 92 -53.52 -84.24 -20.66
N ARG A 93 -53.18 -83.38 -21.63
CA ARG A 93 -53.68 -83.38 -23.00
C ARG A 93 -53.02 -84.40 -23.95
N SER A 94 -53.20 -85.69 -23.68
CA SER A 94 -52.93 -86.76 -24.67
C SER A 94 -54.19 -87.17 -25.45
N LYS A 95 -54.03 -87.61 -26.71
CA LYS A 95 -55.13 -87.66 -27.69
C LYS A 95 -56.27 -88.63 -27.38
N ASP A 96 -56.04 -89.69 -26.59
CA ASP A 96 -57.09 -90.67 -26.28
C ASP A 96 -58.13 -90.13 -25.27
N PHE A 97 -57.77 -89.13 -24.45
CA PHE A 97 -58.67 -88.47 -23.50
C PHE A 97 -59.80 -87.68 -24.20
N LEU A 98 -59.49 -87.05 -25.35
CA LEU A 98 -60.40 -86.17 -26.08
C LEU A 98 -61.51 -86.89 -26.88
N ASN A 99 -61.46 -88.22 -27.00
CA ASN A 99 -62.52 -88.99 -27.64
C ASN A 99 -63.69 -89.34 -26.69
N GLY A 100 -63.49 -89.24 -25.37
CA GLY A 100 -64.54 -89.48 -24.37
C GLY A 100 -65.34 -88.22 -24.01
N LEU A 101 -64.66 -87.08 -23.90
CA LEU A 101 -65.26 -85.78 -23.61
C LEU A 101 -65.45 -84.99 -24.93
N GLY A 102 -66.55 -85.29 -25.62
CA GLY A 102 -66.82 -84.76 -26.96
C GLY A 102 -66.72 -83.23 -27.04
N GLU A 103 -66.05 -82.76 -28.10
CA GLU A 103 -65.48 -81.41 -28.34
C GLU A 103 -66.33 -80.20 -27.87
N SER A 104 -67.67 -80.33 -27.90
CA SER A 104 -68.60 -79.34 -27.35
C SER A 104 -68.47 -79.06 -25.84
N ALA A 105 -67.98 -80.01 -25.03
CA ALA A 105 -67.83 -79.85 -23.58
C ALA A 105 -66.64 -78.96 -23.23
N TRP A 106 -65.51 -79.17 -23.91
CA TRP A 106 -64.29 -78.38 -23.73
C TRP A 106 -64.52 -76.90 -24.05
N ASN A 107 -65.17 -76.61 -25.18
CA ASN A 107 -65.47 -75.22 -25.55
C ASN A 107 -66.42 -74.55 -24.56
N ARG A 108 -67.49 -75.22 -24.10
CA ARG A 108 -68.39 -74.70 -23.04
C ARG A 108 -67.67 -74.38 -21.72
N TRP A 109 -66.64 -75.15 -21.36
CA TRP A 109 -65.84 -74.89 -20.17
C TRP A 109 -64.91 -73.68 -20.37
N LYS A 110 -64.28 -73.58 -21.55
CA LYS A 110 -63.43 -72.43 -21.92
C LYS A 110 -64.21 -71.12 -21.99
N ASP A 111 -65.40 -71.13 -22.58
CA ASP A 111 -66.29 -69.99 -22.66
C ASP A 111 -66.69 -69.52 -21.23
N ARG A 112 -67.06 -70.46 -20.35
CA ARG A 112 -67.37 -70.16 -18.93
C ARG A 112 -66.20 -69.55 -18.14
N ILE A 113 -64.96 -69.94 -18.41
CA ILE A 113 -63.80 -69.29 -17.78
C ILE A 113 -63.66 -67.85 -18.29
N SER A 114 -63.87 -67.60 -19.58
CA SER A 114 -63.88 -66.24 -20.14
C SER A 114 -65.01 -65.38 -19.56
N GLU A 115 -66.20 -65.96 -19.35
CA GLU A 115 -67.30 -65.31 -18.62
C GLU A 115 -66.87 -64.97 -17.18
N THR A 116 -66.18 -65.89 -16.50
CA THR A 116 -65.77 -65.73 -15.09
C THR A 116 -64.73 -64.61 -14.89
N ASP A 117 -63.72 -64.50 -15.76
CA ASP A 117 -62.77 -63.37 -15.70
C ASP A 117 -63.46 -62.03 -16.00
N THR A 118 -64.42 -62.01 -16.93
CA THR A 118 -65.24 -60.81 -17.21
C THR A 118 -66.15 -60.43 -16.03
N PHE A 119 -66.62 -61.43 -15.27
CA PHE A 119 -67.48 -61.24 -14.09
C PHE A 119 -66.72 -60.69 -12.86
N LEU A 120 -65.39 -60.85 -12.81
CA LEU A 120 -64.54 -60.37 -11.71
C LEU A 120 -64.16 -58.89 -11.83
N GLU A 121 -64.42 -58.23 -12.97
CA GLU A 121 -64.13 -56.80 -13.18
C GLU A 121 -65.31 -55.87 -12.88
N GLN A 122 -66.51 -56.41 -12.60
CA GLN A 122 -67.71 -55.61 -12.29
C GLN A 122 -68.12 -55.68 -10.82
N ASP A 123 -68.07 -54.54 -10.14
CA ASP A 123 -68.76 -54.24 -8.88
C ASP A 123 -68.79 -55.39 -7.85
N ILE A 124 -67.62 -55.66 -7.27
CA ILE A 124 -67.31 -56.70 -6.26
C ILE A 124 -68.31 -56.75 -5.08
N SER A 125 -69.10 -55.71 -4.85
CA SER A 125 -70.11 -55.64 -3.79
C SER A 125 -71.29 -56.63 -3.92
N LYS A 126 -71.45 -57.32 -5.07
CA LYS A 126 -72.66 -58.10 -5.42
C LYS A 126 -72.48 -59.62 -5.54
N ILE A 127 -71.29 -60.17 -5.35
CA ILE A 127 -71.05 -61.62 -5.51
C ILE A 127 -71.56 -62.39 -4.29
N HIS A 128 -72.71 -63.05 -4.43
CA HIS A 128 -73.21 -64.01 -3.44
C HIS A 128 -72.43 -65.35 -3.52
N PHE A 129 -71.87 -65.78 -2.40
CA PHE A 129 -71.02 -66.97 -2.27
C PHE A 129 -71.70 -68.28 -2.72
N ASP A 130 -73.03 -68.34 -2.64
CA ASP A 130 -73.83 -69.51 -3.03
C ASP A 130 -73.72 -69.86 -4.52
N GLN A 131 -73.64 -68.86 -5.40
CA GLN A 131 -73.48 -69.08 -6.85
C GLN A 131 -72.11 -69.67 -7.18
N LEU A 132 -71.08 -69.21 -6.47
CA LEU A 132 -69.69 -69.66 -6.63
C LEU A 132 -69.51 -71.08 -6.06
N THR A 133 -70.22 -71.40 -4.99
CA THR A 133 -70.30 -72.76 -4.41
C THR A 133 -70.98 -73.74 -5.36
N ALA A 134 -72.09 -73.33 -6.01
CA ALA A 134 -72.79 -74.17 -6.97
C ALA A 134 -71.95 -74.52 -8.21
N ALA A 135 -71.12 -73.57 -8.70
CA ALA A 135 -70.18 -73.83 -9.80
C ALA A 135 -69.13 -74.90 -9.43
N TYR A 136 -68.55 -74.79 -8.23
CA TYR A 136 -67.56 -75.74 -7.72
C TYR A 136 -68.16 -77.13 -7.44
N GLN A 137 -69.40 -77.20 -6.94
CA GLN A 137 -70.11 -78.48 -6.77
C GLN A 137 -70.55 -79.12 -8.10
N GLY A 138 -70.79 -78.32 -9.15
CA GLY A 138 -70.92 -78.83 -10.52
C GLY A 138 -69.64 -79.52 -11.00
N PHE A 139 -68.49 -78.86 -10.84
CA PHE A 139 -67.18 -79.40 -11.18
C PHE A 139 -66.86 -80.70 -10.42
N LEU A 140 -67.07 -80.75 -9.10
CA LEU A 140 -66.88 -81.98 -8.33
C LEU A 140 -67.83 -83.12 -8.73
N ASN A 141 -69.05 -82.82 -9.17
CA ASN A 141 -69.96 -83.85 -9.71
C ASN A 141 -69.49 -84.39 -11.07
N GLU A 142 -68.92 -83.56 -11.95
CA GLU A 142 -68.34 -84.06 -13.22
C GLU A 142 -67.08 -84.92 -12.97
N VAL A 143 -66.26 -84.58 -11.96
CA VAL A 143 -65.12 -85.43 -11.53
C VAL A 143 -65.58 -86.74 -10.88
N GLY A 144 -66.58 -86.70 -9.98
CA GLY A 144 -67.11 -87.91 -9.31
C GLY A 144 -67.78 -88.91 -10.25
N ASN A 145 -68.29 -88.46 -11.40
CA ASN A 145 -68.80 -89.33 -12.46
C ASN A 145 -67.67 -90.10 -13.20
N MET A 146 -66.39 -89.76 -13.01
CA MET A 146 -65.27 -90.47 -13.63
C MET A 146 -64.89 -91.76 -12.87
N GLU A 147 -65.01 -91.80 -11.53
CA GLU A 147 -64.76 -93.02 -10.74
C GLU A 147 -65.79 -94.13 -11.06
N THR A 148 -67.06 -93.76 -11.21
CA THR A 148 -68.14 -94.70 -11.54
C THR A 148 -68.09 -95.23 -12.98
N ALA A 149 -67.40 -94.55 -13.89
CA ALA A 149 -67.19 -95.00 -15.26
C ALA A 149 -66.15 -96.14 -15.37
N SER A 150 -65.12 -96.15 -14.53
CA SER A 150 -64.07 -97.20 -14.56
C SER A 150 -64.61 -98.58 -14.14
N SER A 151 -65.46 -98.59 -13.10
CA SER A 151 -66.04 -99.78 -12.47
C SER A 151 -66.77 -100.71 -13.44
N LYS A 152 -67.54 -100.18 -14.40
CA LYS A 152 -68.44 -100.97 -15.26
C LYS A 152 -67.86 -101.50 -16.57
N ALA A 153 -66.61 -101.18 -16.89
CA ALA A 153 -65.99 -101.57 -18.16
C ALA A 153 -65.04 -102.78 -18.07
N GLN A 154 -65.03 -103.50 -16.93
CA GLN A 154 -64.16 -104.67 -16.69
C GLN A 154 -64.87 -106.03 -16.78
N GLU A 155 -66.17 -106.11 -16.46
CA GLU A 155 -66.89 -107.40 -16.38
C GLU A 155 -67.36 -107.97 -17.72
N ALA A 156 -67.67 -107.13 -18.70
CA ALA A 156 -68.39 -107.54 -19.91
C ALA A 156 -67.50 -108.05 -21.07
N ALA A 157 -66.25 -108.46 -20.79
CA ALA A 157 -65.42 -109.17 -21.77
C ALA A 157 -64.23 -110.00 -21.18
N LEU A 158 -64.33 -110.72 -20.05
CA LEU A 158 -64.91 -112.08 -19.96
C LEU A 158 -64.15 -113.13 -20.86
N SER A 159 -64.76 -114.26 -21.27
CA SER A 159 -64.08 -115.49 -21.79
C SER A 159 -64.74 -116.26 -22.99
N ALA A 160 -64.46 -115.88 -24.25
CA ALA A 160 -64.71 -116.63 -25.51
C ALA A 160 -63.91 -116.11 -26.74
N LEU A 161 -62.77 -116.73 -27.00
CA LEU A 161 -62.65 -117.42 -28.28
C LEU A 161 -63.35 -118.78 -28.10
N MET A 162 -64.01 -119.30 -29.13
CA MET A 162 -64.74 -120.57 -29.01
C MET A 162 -63.80 -121.72 -28.63
N ALA A 163 -64.02 -122.24 -27.42
CA ALA A 163 -64.48 -123.60 -27.16
C ALA A 163 -63.97 -124.74 -28.07
N TYR A 164 -63.36 -125.75 -27.44
CA TYR A 164 -63.67 -127.15 -27.77
C TYR A 164 -63.96 -127.94 -26.48
N ARG A 165 -65.03 -128.72 -26.51
CA ARG A 165 -65.54 -129.63 -25.46
C ARG A 165 -65.04 -131.07 -25.78
N PRO A 166 -65.30 -132.14 -24.98
CA PRO A 166 -66.24 -132.27 -23.85
C PRO A 166 -65.69 -133.04 -22.61
N LEU A 167 -66.61 -133.46 -21.73
CA LEU A 167 -66.54 -134.60 -20.78
C LEU A 167 -65.82 -134.46 -19.41
N SER A 168 -66.61 -133.95 -18.46
CA SER A 168 -66.99 -134.58 -17.16
C SER A 168 -65.94 -134.96 -16.08
N PRO A 169 -66.24 -134.72 -14.78
CA PRO A 169 -65.28 -134.91 -13.68
C PRO A 169 -65.29 -136.34 -13.06
N ILE A 170 -64.61 -137.31 -13.67
CA ILE A 170 -64.29 -138.61 -13.03
C ILE A 170 -62.82 -139.00 -13.26
N LEU A 171 -61.88 -138.08 -13.01
CA LEU A 171 -60.42 -138.31 -13.05
C LEU A 171 -59.62 -137.15 -12.39
N ILE A 172 -59.99 -136.63 -11.22
CA ILE A 172 -59.73 -137.20 -9.88
C ILE A 172 -58.26 -137.69 -9.68
N PHE A 173 -57.65 -137.26 -8.56
CA PHE A 173 -56.47 -137.82 -7.88
C PHE A 173 -55.08 -137.76 -8.53
N PHE A 174 -54.88 -138.21 -9.77
CA PHE A 174 -53.55 -138.78 -10.12
C PHE A 174 -52.39 -137.81 -10.43
N MET A 175 -52.61 -136.48 -10.48
CA MET A 175 -51.62 -135.52 -11.01
C MET A 175 -51.09 -134.49 -9.98
N THR A 176 -51.41 -134.61 -8.69
CA THR A 176 -50.90 -133.70 -7.63
C THR A 176 -49.54 -134.11 -7.04
N ALA A 177 -48.98 -135.27 -7.44
CA ALA A 177 -47.81 -135.86 -6.78
C ALA A 177 -46.44 -135.61 -7.46
N ALA A 178 -46.40 -135.12 -8.71
CA ALA A 178 -45.17 -135.14 -9.52
C ALA A 178 -44.42 -133.79 -9.63
N ALA A 179 -45.10 -132.66 -9.48
CA ALA A 179 -44.51 -131.35 -9.81
C ALA A 179 -43.52 -130.80 -8.78
N LEU A 180 -43.65 -131.19 -7.50
CA LEU A 180 -42.91 -130.57 -6.39
C LEU A 180 -41.41 -130.92 -6.36
N LEU A 181 -41.00 -131.98 -7.07
CA LEU A 181 -39.66 -132.55 -6.98
C LEU A 181 -38.65 -131.92 -7.98
N LEU A 182 -39.13 -131.09 -8.92
CA LEU A 182 -38.32 -130.57 -10.04
C LEU A 182 -37.72 -129.18 -9.80
N VAL A 183 -38.22 -128.43 -8.81
CA VAL A 183 -37.78 -127.05 -8.51
C VAL A 183 -36.38 -127.00 -7.89
N ILE A 184 -36.03 -127.98 -7.05
CA ILE A 184 -34.81 -128.00 -6.23
C ILE A 184 -33.52 -128.19 -7.07
N LEU A 185 -33.62 -128.60 -8.34
CA LEU A 185 -32.46 -128.89 -9.20
C LEU A 185 -31.94 -127.71 -10.05
N LEU A 186 -32.66 -126.59 -10.13
CA LEU A 186 -32.31 -125.48 -11.04
C LEU A 186 -31.45 -124.36 -10.40
N GLU A 187 -31.39 -124.29 -9.07
CA GLU A 187 -30.83 -123.13 -8.35
C GLU A 187 -29.29 -123.03 -8.45
N ASN A 188 -28.59 -124.18 -8.48
CA ASN A 188 -27.11 -124.23 -8.43
C ASN A 188 -26.39 -123.83 -9.74
N PHE A 189 -27.09 -123.64 -10.86
CA PHE A 189 -26.42 -123.40 -12.16
C PHE A 189 -26.10 -121.92 -12.43
N PHE A 190 -26.92 -120.98 -11.94
CA PHE A 190 -26.83 -119.56 -12.36
C PHE A 190 -25.83 -118.71 -11.57
N ALA A 191 -25.39 -119.14 -10.38
CA ALA A 191 -24.58 -118.32 -9.47
C ALA A 191 -23.12 -118.09 -9.90
N GLY A 192 -22.56 -118.94 -10.79
CA GLY A 192 -21.12 -118.95 -11.09
C GLY A 192 -20.62 -117.79 -11.97
N GLU A 193 -21.30 -117.52 -13.09
CA GLU A 193 -20.72 -116.74 -14.20
C GLU A 193 -20.77 -115.22 -13.98
N ILE A 194 -21.74 -114.73 -13.19
CA ILE A 194 -21.86 -113.29 -12.85
C ILE A 194 -20.67 -112.85 -11.97
N ARG A 195 -20.25 -113.69 -11.03
CA ARG A 195 -19.21 -113.37 -10.04
C ARG A 195 -17.86 -113.03 -10.68
N ARG A 196 -17.55 -113.66 -11.81
CA ARG A 196 -16.24 -113.54 -12.48
C ARG A 196 -16.04 -112.20 -13.21
N ARG A 197 -17.12 -111.56 -13.66
CA ARG A 197 -17.06 -110.34 -14.50
C ARG A 197 -17.07 -109.03 -13.72
N LEU A 198 -17.59 -109.04 -12.49
CA LEU A 198 -17.51 -107.88 -11.58
C LEU A 198 -16.08 -107.61 -11.08
N LEU A 199 -15.23 -108.64 -10.99
CA LEU A 199 -13.84 -108.50 -10.55
C LEU A 199 -12.99 -107.66 -11.51
N THR A 200 -13.15 -107.83 -12.82
CA THR A 200 -12.39 -107.06 -13.82
C THR A 200 -12.74 -105.56 -13.81
N LEU A 201 -13.96 -105.19 -13.39
CA LEU A 201 -14.36 -103.79 -13.22
C LEU A 201 -13.72 -103.17 -11.96
N ARG A 202 -13.64 -103.94 -10.87
CA ARG A 202 -12.95 -103.54 -9.62
C ARG A 202 -11.47 -103.22 -9.88
N ASP A 203 -10.77 -104.09 -10.61
CA ASP A 203 -9.31 -104.00 -10.74
C ASP A 203 -8.85 -102.76 -11.54
N ASN A 204 -9.62 -102.34 -12.55
CA ASN A 204 -9.38 -101.09 -13.27
C ASN A 204 -9.61 -99.84 -12.39
N LEU A 205 -10.60 -99.88 -11.48
CA LEU A 205 -10.88 -98.76 -10.56
C LEU A 205 -9.81 -98.63 -9.46
N ILE A 206 -9.16 -99.72 -9.08
CA ILE A 206 -8.02 -99.69 -8.14
C ILE A 206 -6.81 -98.98 -8.77
N LEU A 207 -6.55 -99.22 -10.06
CA LEU A 207 -5.43 -98.60 -10.80
C LEU A 207 -5.53 -97.06 -10.87
N LEU A 208 -6.72 -96.53 -11.13
CA LEU A 208 -6.99 -95.08 -11.13
C LEU A 208 -6.72 -94.42 -9.76
N ASN A 209 -7.02 -95.13 -8.67
CA ASN A 209 -6.81 -94.64 -7.31
C ASN A 209 -5.33 -94.67 -6.86
N GLN A 210 -4.47 -95.46 -7.53
CA GLN A 210 -3.06 -95.63 -7.14
C GLN A 210 -2.08 -94.73 -7.92
N ASN A 211 -2.45 -94.26 -9.11
CA ASN A 211 -1.56 -93.52 -10.03
C ASN A 211 -1.85 -91.99 -10.11
N ARG A 212 -2.19 -91.34 -8.98
CA ARG A 212 -2.43 -89.88 -8.88
C ARG A 212 -3.33 -89.27 -9.98
N PHE A 213 -4.47 -89.90 -10.29
CA PHE A 213 -5.48 -89.33 -11.21
C PHE A 213 -4.93 -88.92 -12.59
N ASP A 214 -4.17 -89.79 -13.26
CA ASP A 214 -3.79 -89.61 -14.67
C ASP A 214 -5.03 -89.58 -15.60
N LEU A 215 -5.48 -88.35 -15.86
CA LEU A 215 -6.58 -87.98 -16.76
C LEU A 215 -6.26 -88.19 -18.25
N GLY A 216 -5.08 -88.70 -18.60
CA GLY A 216 -4.75 -89.22 -19.93
C GLY A 216 -5.19 -90.66 -20.17
N SER A 217 -5.59 -91.40 -19.12
CA SER A 217 -5.94 -92.82 -19.21
C SER A 217 -7.39 -93.08 -19.68
N THR A 218 -7.60 -94.12 -20.50
CA THR A 218 -8.92 -94.46 -21.06
C THR A 218 -9.26 -95.95 -20.89
N ILE A 219 -10.51 -96.27 -20.55
CA ILE A 219 -10.96 -97.66 -20.36
C ILE A 219 -11.54 -98.22 -21.67
N SER A 220 -11.15 -99.45 -22.03
CA SER A 220 -11.75 -100.22 -23.14
C SER A 220 -12.16 -101.63 -22.69
N LEU A 221 -13.34 -102.08 -23.14
CA LEU A 221 -13.88 -103.42 -22.86
C LEU A 221 -14.32 -104.06 -24.18
N ASN A 222 -13.61 -105.11 -24.60
CA ASN A 222 -13.77 -105.73 -25.92
C ASN A 222 -14.57 -107.05 -25.80
N VAL A 223 -15.57 -107.27 -26.67
CA VAL A 223 -16.53 -108.38 -26.55
C VAL A 223 -16.70 -109.12 -27.89
N ARG A 224 -16.60 -110.46 -27.86
CA ARG A 224 -16.95 -111.36 -28.97
C ARG A 224 -17.98 -112.40 -28.50
N GLY A 225 -18.93 -112.74 -29.38
CA GLY A 225 -19.92 -113.81 -29.17
C GLY A 225 -21.36 -113.32 -28.98
N TRP A 226 -22.31 -114.19 -29.31
CA TRP A 226 -23.76 -113.89 -29.43
C TRP A 226 -24.51 -113.77 -28.08
N ILE A 227 -23.82 -113.22 -27.07
CA ILE A 227 -24.34 -112.91 -25.72
C ILE A 227 -24.12 -111.41 -25.40
N GLY A 228 -23.32 -110.69 -26.19
CA GLY A 228 -22.98 -109.28 -25.97
C GLY A 228 -24.13 -108.26 -26.14
N SER A 229 -25.33 -108.70 -26.55
CA SER A 229 -26.50 -107.84 -26.76
C SER A 229 -27.46 -107.76 -25.55
N ILE A 230 -27.17 -108.46 -24.45
CA ILE A 230 -28.13 -108.67 -23.34
C ILE A 230 -27.71 -107.97 -22.02
N TYR A 231 -26.47 -107.46 -21.90
CA TYR A 231 -25.96 -106.83 -20.66
C TYR A 231 -25.19 -105.51 -20.90
N PRO A 232 -25.25 -104.52 -19.97
CA PRO A 232 -24.96 -103.11 -20.26
C PRO A 232 -23.48 -102.68 -20.24
N PHE A 233 -22.52 -103.60 -20.10
CA PHE A 233 -21.12 -103.27 -19.77
C PHE A 233 -20.39 -102.29 -20.72
N PRO A 234 -20.54 -102.35 -22.07
CA PRO A 234 -19.87 -101.39 -22.95
C PRO A 234 -20.30 -99.93 -22.72
N LYS A 235 -21.55 -99.71 -22.25
CA LYS A 235 -22.10 -98.38 -21.99
C LYS A 235 -21.48 -97.72 -20.75
N ILE A 236 -20.99 -98.53 -19.80
CA ILE A 236 -20.32 -98.04 -18.57
C ILE A 236 -18.95 -97.44 -18.92
N ALA A 237 -18.14 -98.11 -19.75
CA ALA A 237 -16.83 -97.62 -20.16
C ALA A 237 -16.91 -96.28 -20.94
N TYR A 238 -17.90 -96.15 -21.83
CA TYR A 238 -18.15 -94.89 -22.55
C TYR A 238 -18.47 -93.73 -21.59
N LEU A 239 -19.41 -93.94 -20.65
CA LEU A 239 -19.80 -92.92 -19.67
C LEU A 239 -18.64 -92.53 -18.73
N PHE A 240 -17.75 -93.47 -18.39
CA PHE A 240 -16.58 -93.20 -17.55
C PHE A 240 -15.53 -92.35 -18.26
N ASN A 241 -15.25 -92.61 -19.55
CA ASN A 241 -14.29 -91.79 -20.30
C ASN A 241 -14.81 -90.34 -20.48
N CYS A 242 -16.11 -90.15 -20.74
CA CYS A 242 -16.73 -88.80 -20.78
C CYS A 242 -16.73 -88.08 -19.41
N PHE A 243 -16.66 -88.80 -18.29
CA PHE A 243 -16.53 -88.22 -16.95
C PHE A 243 -15.12 -87.63 -16.73
N LEU A 244 -14.07 -88.33 -17.16
CA LEU A 244 -12.68 -87.86 -17.10
C LEU A 244 -12.45 -86.62 -17.97
N GLU A 245 -12.95 -86.63 -19.21
CA GLU A 245 -12.81 -85.51 -20.15
C GLU A 245 -13.45 -84.22 -19.61
N LYS A 246 -14.63 -84.33 -18.97
CA LYS A 246 -15.25 -83.21 -18.24
C LYS A 246 -14.46 -82.75 -17.01
N HIS A 247 -13.81 -83.65 -16.28
CA HIS A 247 -12.97 -83.26 -15.14
C HIS A 247 -11.73 -82.48 -15.58
N LYS A 248 -11.15 -82.82 -16.74
CA LYS A 248 -10.08 -82.04 -17.35
C LYS A 248 -10.55 -80.63 -17.74
N GLU A 249 -11.73 -80.51 -18.36
CA GLU A 249 -12.33 -79.19 -18.67
C GLU A 249 -12.58 -78.34 -17.40
N VAL A 250 -12.97 -78.98 -16.29
CA VAL A 250 -13.16 -78.31 -14.99
C VAL A 250 -11.82 -77.90 -14.36
N LEU A 251 -10.81 -78.76 -14.34
CA LEU A 251 -9.49 -78.45 -13.77
C LEU A 251 -8.81 -77.28 -14.51
N ASN A 252 -8.79 -77.29 -15.84
CA ASN A 252 -8.28 -76.17 -16.65
C ASN A 252 -9.03 -74.85 -16.38
N LYS A 253 -10.32 -74.90 -15.98
CA LYS A 253 -11.09 -73.72 -15.57
C LYS A 253 -10.78 -73.27 -14.14
N ILE A 254 -10.46 -74.20 -13.24
CA ILE A 254 -10.02 -73.88 -11.86
C ILE A 254 -8.61 -73.27 -11.90
N GLU A 255 -7.69 -73.85 -12.68
CA GLU A 255 -6.34 -73.32 -12.95
C GLU A 255 -6.41 -71.88 -13.51
N ALA A 256 -7.13 -71.67 -14.61
CA ALA A 256 -7.35 -70.33 -15.16
C ALA A 256 -8.06 -69.39 -14.17
N SER A 257 -8.91 -69.89 -13.27
CA SER A 257 -9.55 -69.07 -12.24
C SER A 257 -8.61 -68.73 -11.07
N ALA A 258 -7.66 -69.61 -10.74
CA ALA A 258 -6.65 -69.40 -9.71
C ALA A 258 -5.58 -68.40 -10.19
N ASP A 259 -5.19 -68.45 -11.47
CA ASP A 259 -4.28 -67.48 -12.08
C ASP A 259 -4.95 -66.10 -12.24
N ASN A 260 -6.24 -66.05 -12.58
CA ASN A 260 -7.01 -64.81 -12.55
C ASN A 260 -7.15 -64.26 -11.13
N CYS A 261 -7.29 -65.13 -10.12
CA CYS A 261 -7.34 -64.74 -8.71
C CYS A 261 -5.98 -64.26 -8.19
N GLU A 262 -4.86 -64.87 -8.60
CA GLU A 262 -3.51 -64.39 -8.29
C GLU A 262 -3.26 -63.02 -8.93
N ASN A 263 -3.61 -62.85 -10.21
CA ASN A 263 -3.48 -61.58 -10.91
C ASN A 263 -4.38 -60.49 -10.31
N ALA A 264 -5.62 -60.82 -9.91
CA ALA A 264 -6.48 -59.91 -9.17
C ALA A 264 -5.86 -59.54 -7.81
N THR A 265 -5.36 -60.52 -7.04
CA THR A 265 -4.71 -60.29 -5.74
C THR A 265 -3.47 -59.41 -5.88
N ARG A 266 -2.67 -59.60 -6.95
CA ARG A 266 -1.50 -58.77 -7.28
C ARG A 266 -1.89 -57.35 -7.68
N LEU A 267 -2.92 -57.17 -8.50
CA LEU A 267 -3.44 -55.84 -8.86
C LEU A 267 -4.02 -55.12 -7.64
N ILE A 268 -4.82 -55.80 -6.82
CA ILE A 268 -5.38 -55.25 -5.59
C ILE A 268 -4.26 -54.91 -4.59
N ARG A 269 -3.20 -55.71 -4.48
CA ARG A 269 -2.01 -55.39 -3.66
C ARG A 269 -1.26 -54.15 -4.16
N ASN A 270 -1.13 -53.96 -5.47
CA ASN A 270 -0.51 -52.75 -6.02
C ASN A 270 -1.38 -51.50 -5.76
N CYS A 271 -2.69 -51.58 -6.03
CA CYS A 271 -3.62 -50.49 -5.73
C CYS A 271 -3.70 -50.19 -4.22
N HIS A 272 -3.60 -51.21 -3.36
CA HIS A 272 -3.48 -51.05 -1.90
C HIS A 272 -2.23 -50.25 -1.53
N MET A 273 -1.06 -50.55 -2.11
CA MET A 273 0.17 -49.78 -1.85
C MET A 273 0.08 -48.34 -2.36
N GLU A 274 -0.54 -48.12 -3.52
CA GLU A 274 -0.82 -46.77 -4.05
C GLU A 274 -1.78 -45.98 -3.16
N ILE A 275 -2.82 -46.62 -2.62
CA ILE A 275 -3.76 -46.01 -1.66
C ILE A 275 -3.08 -45.75 -0.32
N TYR A 276 -2.23 -46.65 0.17
CA TYR A 276 -1.47 -46.48 1.41
C TYR A 276 -0.52 -45.29 1.31
N GLU A 277 0.32 -45.24 0.28
CA GLU A 277 1.25 -44.14 0.06
C GLU A 277 0.53 -42.82 -0.26
N GLY A 278 -0.57 -42.87 -1.03
CA GLY A 278 -1.43 -41.71 -1.27
C GLY A 278 -2.03 -41.15 0.02
N THR A 279 -2.53 -42.01 0.90
CA THR A 279 -3.10 -41.64 2.20
C THR A 279 -2.01 -41.13 3.15
N ARG A 280 -0.80 -41.71 3.11
CA ARG A 280 0.37 -41.24 3.87
C ARG A 280 0.86 -39.86 3.41
N VAL A 281 0.87 -39.60 2.11
CA VAL A 281 1.17 -38.27 1.54
C VAL A 281 0.06 -37.27 1.87
N GLN A 282 -1.21 -37.69 1.83
CA GLN A 282 -2.35 -36.88 2.24
C GLN A 282 -2.29 -36.48 3.72
N ALA A 283 -1.85 -37.39 4.61
CA ALA A 283 -1.62 -37.07 6.03
C ALA A 283 -0.58 -35.95 6.20
N ASN A 284 0.61 -36.13 5.62
CA ASN A 284 1.67 -35.11 5.67
C ASN A 284 1.20 -33.74 5.13
N ALA A 285 0.52 -33.73 3.98
CA ALA A 285 -0.01 -32.49 3.39
C ALA A 285 -1.11 -31.84 4.27
N THR A 286 -1.87 -32.65 5.00
CA THR A 286 -2.89 -32.16 5.96
C THR A 286 -2.23 -31.47 7.14
N ASP A 287 -1.13 -32.03 7.68
CA ASP A 287 -0.35 -31.44 8.76
C ASP A 287 0.41 -30.16 8.31
N GLU A 288 1.02 -30.16 7.12
CA GLU A 288 1.66 -28.98 6.52
C GLU A 288 0.66 -27.82 6.31
N THR A 289 -0.54 -28.14 5.82
CA THR A 289 -1.62 -27.14 5.66
C THR A 289 -2.14 -26.68 7.03
N SER A 290 -2.11 -27.54 8.06
CA SER A 290 -2.48 -27.20 9.44
C SER A 290 -1.52 -26.19 10.05
N SER A 291 -0.19 -26.42 9.95
CA SER A 291 0.83 -25.45 10.38
C SER A 291 0.66 -24.12 9.64
N SER A 292 0.48 -24.17 8.32
CA SER A 292 0.23 -22.99 7.49
C SER A 292 -1.00 -22.19 7.94
N ALA A 293 -2.08 -22.85 8.38
CA ALA A 293 -3.27 -22.19 8.91
C ALA A 293 -3.04 -21.59 10.31
N PHE A 294 -2.21 -22.21 11.16
CA PHE A 294 -1.78 -21.64 12.44
C PHE A 294 -0.90 -20.40 12.25
N GLU A 295 0.09 -20.46 11.36
CA GLU A 295 0.96 -19.34 11.00
C GLU A 295 0.17 -18.18 10.37
N MET A 296 -0.84 -18.47 9.55
CA MET A 296 -1.80 -17.48 9.05
C MET A 296 -2.59 -16.79 10.18
N ASN A 297 -2.98 -17.51 11.23
CA ASN A 297 -3.62 -16.88 12.39
C ASN A 297 -2.65 -16.03 13.23
N ALA A 298 -1.39 -16.47 13.37
CA ALA A 298 -0.36 -15.69 14.06
C ALA A 298 -0.08 -14.35 13.35
N THR A 299 0.16 -14.40 12.03
CA THR A 299 0.36 -13.20 11.20
C THR A 299 -0.87 -12.28 11.15
N LEU A 300 -2.09 -12.82 11.08
CA LEU A 300 -3.32 -12.00 11.19
C LEU A 300 -3.44 -11.27 12.53
N ASN A 301 -2.93 -11.84 13.63
CA ASN A 301 -2.88 -11.14 14.92
C ASN A 301 -1.84 -10.01 14.92
N GLU A 302 -0.67 -10.25 14.32
CA GLU A 302 0.39 -9.24 14.17
C GLU A 302 -0.06 -8.06 13.29
N ILE A 303 -0.69 -8.34 12.14
CA ILE A 303 -1.28 -7.31 11.27
C ILE A 303 -2.35 -6.53 12.04
N GLY A 304 -3.17 -7.18 12.86
CA GLY A 304 -4.14 -6.51 13.74
C GLY A 304 -3.48 -5.55 14.76
N SER A 305 -2.37 -5.94 15.35
CA SER A 305 -1.56 -5.09 16.25
C SER A 305 -0.98 -3.89 15.50
N ASN A 306 -0.41 -4.12 14.31
CA ASN A 306 0.16 -3.07 13.47
C ASN A 306 -0.93 -2.07 13.02
N VAL A 307 -2.13 -2.54 12.70
CA VAL A 307 -3.27 -1.66 12.38
C VAL A 307 -3.69 -0.80 13.57
N GLN A 308 -3.70 -1.33 14.80
CA GLN A 308 -3.94 -0.50 16.00
C GLN A 308 -2.86 0.59 16.18
N SER A 309 -1.60 0.27 15.91
CA SER A 309 -0.50 1.26 15.92
C SER A 309 -0.69 2.34 14.85
N LEU A 310 -1.10 1.97 13.63
CA LEU A 310 -1.38 2.91 12.55
C LEU A 310 -2.58 3.81 12.85
N THR A 311 -3.65 3.31 13.47
CA THR A 311 -4.78 4.13 13.96
C THR A 311 -4.28 5.19 14.92
N ARG A 312 -3.47 4.82 15.91
CA ARG A 312 -2.90 5.76 16.88
C ARG A 312 -2.03 6.82 16.20
N SER A 313 -1.17 6.42 15.26
CA SER A 313 -0.35 7.38 14.50
C SER A 313 -1.18 8.35 13.66
N ALA A 314 -2.34 7.91 13.14
CA ALA A 314 -3.28 8.77 12.43
C ALA A 314 -4.00 9.76 13.36
N GLU A 315 -4.39 9.32 14.57
CA GLU A 315 -4.97 10.18 15.62
C GLU A 315 -3.96 11.25 16.09
N GLU A 316 -2.71 10.85 16.36
CA GLU A 316 -1.63 11.76 16.75
C GLU A 316 -1.28 12.76 15.62
N SER A 317 -1.35 12.32 14.36
CA SER A 317 -1.21 13.20 13.18
C SER A 317 -2.39 14.18 13.03
N SER A 318 -3.62 13.72 13.29
CA SER A 318 -4.84 14.55 13.24
C SER A 318 -4.85 15.62 14.34
N SER A 319 -4.40 15.28 15.55
CA SER A 319 -4.16 16.26 16.63
C SER A 319 -3.10 17.29 16.22
N SER A 320 -2.00 16.83 15.61
CA SER A 320 -0.91 17.69 15.14
C SER A 320 -1.36 18.67 14.05
N ILE A 321 -2.19 18.24 13.09
CA ILE A 321 -2.67 19.11 12.00
C ILE A 321 -3.67 20.17 12.51
N GLN A 322 -4.48 19.86 13.52
CA GLN A 322 -5.35 20.84 14.20
C GLN A 322 -4.53 21.90 14.98
N GLY A 323 -3.43 21.48 15.61
CA GLY A 323 -2.46 22.41 16.21
C GLY A 323 -1.77 23.30 15.17
N MET A 324 -1.48 22.75 13.99
CA MET A 324 -0.91 23.51 12.87
C MET A 324 -1.88 24.55 12.32
N ASP A 325 -3.14 24.17 12.04
CA ASP A 325 -4.21 25.10 11.62
C ASP A 325 -4.40 26.23 12.64
N SER A 326 -4.40 25.91 13.94
CA SER A 326 -4.50 26.91 15.02
C SER A 326 -3.33 27.89 14.99
N SER A 327 -2.11 27.38 14.78
CA SER A 327 -0.88 28.17 14.70
C SER A 327 -0.85 29.07 13.46
N VAL A 328 -1.24 28.55 12.29
CA VAL A 328 -1.31 29.30 11.03
C VAL A 328 -2.33 30.45 11.14
N ASN A 329 -3.49 30.22 11.76
CA ASN A 329 -4.46 31.28 12.02
C ASN A 329 -3.91 32.35 12.98
N GLN A 330 -3.22 31.97 14.06
CA GLN A 330 -2.59 32.92 14.98
C GLN A 330 -1.52 33.78 14.28
N ILE A 331 -0.61 33.17 13.52
CA ILE A 331 0.46 33.89 12.81
C ILE A 331 -0.15 34.78 11.71
N SER A 332 -1.22 34.35 11.05
CA SER A 332 -1.96 35.21 10.10
C SER A 332 -2.54 36.46 10.78
N GLY A 333 -3.01 36.35 12.01
CA GLY A 333 -3.43 37.51 12.82
C GLY A 333 -2.26 38.45 13.15
N GLN A 334 -1.13 37.90 13.57
CA GLN A 334 0.09 38.66 13.87
C GLN A 334 0.66 39.37 12.63
N VAL A 335 0.61 38.73 11.44
CA VAL A 335 0.99 39.34 10.16
C VAL A 335 0.04 40.49 9.78
N GLN A 336 -1.25 40.37 10.08
CA GLN A 336 -2.24 41.44 9.86
C GLN A 336 -1.97 42.66 10.78
N GLU A 337 -1.56 42.43 12.02
CA GLU A 337 -1.13 43.47 12.97
C GLU A 337 0.21 44.11 12.55
N LEU A 338 1.17 43.30 12.09
CA LEU A 338 2.48 43.77 11.64
C LEU A 338 2.39 44.65 10.38
N LEU A 339 1.46 44.37 9.44
CA LEU A 339 1.15 45.29 8.34
C LEU A 339 0.70 46.67 8.84
N SER A 340 -0.18 46.71 9.86
CA SER A 340 -0.61 47.98 10.48
C SER A 340 0.56 48.72 11.13
N LEU A 341 1.46 48.02 11.82
CA LEU A 341 2.68 48.62 12.39
C LEU A 341 3.63 49.16 11.32
N VAL A 342 3.75 48.48 10.17
CA VAL A 342 4.55 48.93 9.01
C VAL A 342 3.96 50.19 8.37
N ASP A 343 2.65 50.23 8.09
CA ASP A 343 2.00 51.41 7.51
C ASP A 343 2.05 52.62 8.48
N ASN A 344 1.83 52.41 9.79
CA ASN A 344 1.99 53.47 10.81
C ASN A 344 3.43 53.99 10.87
N SER A 345 4.43 53.08 10.87
CA SER A 345 5.85 53.45 10.87
C SER A 345 6.21 54.29 9.63
N SER A 346 5.68 53.93 8.46
CA SER A 346 5.86 54.68 7.21
C SER A 346 5.36 56.13 7.34
N SER A 347 4.19 56.33 7.97
CA SER A 347 3.66 57.68 8.24
C SER A 347 4.58 58.49 9.15
N SER A 348 5.00 57.94 10.29
CA SER A 348 5.90 58.62 11.23
C SER A 348 7.28 58.93 10.65
N ILE A 349 7.80 58.08 9.75
CA ILE A 349 9.05 58.36 9.02
C ILE A 349 8.87 59.53 8.05
N ASN A 350 7.72 59.62 7.38
CA ASN A 350 7.43 60.72 6.46
C ASN A 350 7.29 62.06 7.22
N GLU A 351 6.62 62.07 8.37
CA GLU A 351 6.54 63.22 9.28
C GLU A 351 7.92 63.62 9.84
N MET A 352 8.77 62.64 10.17
CA MET A 352 10.15 62.88 10.61
C MET A 352 10.99 63.53 9.48
N VAL A 353 10.87 63.06 8.24
CA VAL A 353 11.58 63.64 7.09
C VAL A 353 11.14 65.08 6.82
N VAL A 354 9.85 65.39 6.94
CA VAL A 354 9.33 66.78 6.85
C VAL A 354 9.88 67.64 7.99
N SER A 355 9.90 67.09 9.21
CA SER A 355 10.41 67.79 10.41
C SER A 355 11.91 68.12 10.30
N ILE A 356 12.73 67.19 9.79
CA ILE A 356 14.15 67.39 9.48
C ILE A 356 14.35 68.54 8.48
N GLY A 357 13.50 68.61 7.45
CA GLY A 357 13.49 69.73 6.49
C GLY A 357 13.20 71.09 7.15
N GLN A 358 12.21 71.14 8.06
CA GLN A 358 11.86 72.36 8.79
C GLN A 358 12.98 72.83 9.73
N ILE A 359 13.69 71.89 10.38
CA ILE A 359 14.87 72.22 11.20
C ILE A 359 15.99 72.80 10.33
N GLN A 360 16.18 72.30 9.11
CA GLN A 360 17.18 72.82 8.18
C GLN A 360 16.87 74.27 7.72
N GLU A 361 15.59 74.61 7.50
CA GLU A 361 15.17 75.99 7.22
C GLU A 361 15.37 76.93 8.43
N ASN A 362 15.07 76.43 9.64
CA ASN A 362 15.32 77.17 10.89
C ASN A 362 16.83 77.42 11.12
N LEU A 363 17.70 76.45 10.76
CA LEU A 363 19.16 76.62 10.83
C LEU A 363 19.69 77.69 9.87
N ASN A 364 19.19 77.74 8.63
CA ASN A 364 19.56 78.80 7.68
C ASN A 364 19.20 80.19 8.23
N SER A 365 18.01 80.30 8.84
CA SER A 365 17.52 81.53 9.48
C SER A 365 18.36 81.92 10.71
N LEU A 366 18.75 80.93 11.53
CA LEU A 366 19.61 81.13 12.69
C LEU A 366 21.04 81.53 12.28
N SER A 367 21.63 80.93 11.24
CA SER A 367 22.93 81.34 10.70
C SER A 367 22.91 82.81 10.27
N THR A 368 21.88 83.21 9.51
CA THR A 368 21.69 84.61 9.10
C THR A 368 21.55 85.56 10.30
N SER A 369 20.95 85.08 11.39
CA SER A 369 20.82 85.83 12.66
C SER A 369 22.14 85.94 13.43
N VAL A 370 23.02 84.94 13.33
CA VAL A 370 24.38 84.94 13.90
C VAL A 370 25.30 85.88 13.11
N ASP A 371 25.24 85.87 11.77
CA ASP A 371 26.07 86.74 10.91
C ASP A 371 25.73 88.22 11.12
N THR A 372 24.43 88.54 11.23
CA THR A 372 23.96 89.89 11.58
C THR A 372 24.31 90.28 13.01
N SER A 373 24.17 89.38 14.00
CA SER A 373 24.59 89.64 15.38
C SER A 373 26.09 89.93 15.48
N THR A 374 26.93 89.16 14.78
CA THR A 374 28.39 89.37 14.71
C THR A 374 28.72 90.75 14.14
N SER A 375 28.00 91.16 13.08
CA SER A 375 28.15 92.49 12.48
C SER A 375 27.80 93.61 13.46
N SER A 376 26.66 93.50 14.16
CA SER A 376 26.25 94.48 15.18
C SER A 376 27.18 94.53 16.40
N VAL A 377 27.75 93.40 16.83
CA VAL A 377 28.77 93.37 17.91
C VAL A 377 30.02 94.14 17.49
N SER A 378 30.47 94.00 16.24
CA SER A 378 31.59 94.78 15.70
C SER A 378 31.28 96.28 15.62
N GLU A 379 30.07 96.66 15.23
CA GLU A 379 29.62 98.07 15.14
C GLU A 379 29.50 98.72 16.53
N ILE A 380 28.97 97.99 17.52
CA ILE A 380 28.89 98.42 18.92
C ILE A 380 30.31 98.61 19.50
N ASN A 381 31.25 97.71 19.22
CA ASN A 381 32.65 97.80 19.67
C ASN A 381 33.38 99.03 19.07
N ALA A 382 33.05 99.43 17.84
CA ALA A 382 33.52 100.68 17.25
C ALA A 382 32.89 101.91 17.93
N SER A 383 31.57 101.92 18.08
CA SER A 383 30.82 103.02 18.72
C SER A 383 31.25 103.29 20.16
N ILE A 384 31.54 102.25 20.96
CA ILE A 384 31.99 102.42 22.35
C ILE A 384 33.37 103.09 22.41
N LYS A 385 34.29 102.79 21.49
CA LYS A 385 35.61 103.44 21.40
C LYS A 385 35.50 104.90 20.98
N GLU A 386 34.54 105.23 20.12
CA GLU A 386 34.23 106.62 19.79
C GLU A 386 33.70 107.37 21.03
N VAL A 387 32.78 106.76 21.79
CA VAL A 387 32.28 107.32 23.06
C VAL A 387 33.39 107.47 24.12
N GLU A 388 34.31 106.50 24.25
CA GLU A 388 35.50 106.59 25.12
C GLU A 388 36.36 107.81 24.76
N GLN A 389 36.69 107.96 23.46
CA GLN A 389 37.49 109.08 22.95
C GLN A 389 36.77 110.43 23.11
N MET A 390 35.48 110.52 22.78
CA MET A 390 34.68 111.74 22.95
C MET A 390 34.59 112.16 24.43
N ALA A 391 34.44 111.20 25.35
CA ALA A 391 34.44 111.48 26.79
C ALA A 391 35.80 112.03 27.25
N LYS A 392 36.90 111.41 26.80
CA LYS A 392 38.27 111.84 27.08
C LYS A 392 38.56 113.27 26.58
N GLU A 393 38.13 113.60 25.36
CA GLU A 393 38.24 114.93 24.77
C GLU A 393 37.37 115.97 25.50
N SER A 394 36.14 115.60 25.88
CA SER A 394 35.23 116.43 26.67
C SER A 394 35.80 116.77 28.05
N ALA A 395 36.43 115.81 28.73
CA ALA A 395 37.13 116.03 30.00
C ALA A 395 38.30 117.02 29.82
N ALA A 396 39.15 116.80 28.81
CA ALA A 396 40.29 117.67 28.50
C ALA A 396 39.84 119.11 28.17
N LEU A 397 38.79 119.28 27.38
CA LEU A 397 38.23 120.59 27.04
C LEU A 397 37.60 121.30 28.26
N SER A 398 36.92 120.55 29.13
CA SER A 398 36.33 121.08 30.37
C SER A 398 37.40 121.56 31.36
N GLN A 399 38.48 120.78 31.50
CA GLN A 399 39.64 121.16 32.33
C GLN A 399 40.40 122.36 31.73
N LYS A 400 40.47 122.47 30.40
CA LYS A 400 41.05 123.64 29.71
C LYS A 400 40.20 124.89 29.94
N ASN A 401 38.87 124.82 29.79
CA ASN A 401 37.98 125.97 30.04
C ASN A 401 38.05 126.46 31.48
N THR A 402 38.14 125.52 32.44
CA THR A 402 38.34 125.79 33.87
C THR A 402 39.59 126.68 34.09
N THR A 403 40.74 126.26 33.57
CA THR A 403 42.05 126.86 33.85
C THR A 403 42.41 128.05 32.94
N GLU A 404 42.07 128.00 31.65
CA GLU A 404 42.43 129.06 30.71
C GLU A 404 41.42 130.20 30.63
N THR A 405 40.12 129.91 30.78
CA THR A 405 39.03 130.87 30.51
C THR A 405 38.43 131.39 31.80
N SER A 406 37.90 130.51 32.66
CA SER A 406 37.19 130.90 33.88
C SER A 406 38.13 131.49 34.93
N GLU A 407 39.23 130.82 35.28
CA GLU A 407 40.17 131.31 36.30
C GLU A 407 40.83 132.64 35.88
N LYS A 408 41.27 132.79 34.62
CA LYS A 408 41.80 134.06 34.11
C LYS A 408 40.71 135.15 34.02
N GLY A 409 39.48 134.80 33.67
CA GLY A 409 38.33 135.71 33.66
C GLY A 409 38.02 136.26 35.05
N ILE A 410 37.97 135.40 36.07
CA ILE A 410 37.77 135.81 37.47
C ILE A 410 38.90 136.75 37.92
N MET A 411 40.16 136.45 37.58
CA MET A 411 41.29 137.35 37.86
C MET A 411 41.20 138.70 37.14
N ALA A 412 40.68 138.74 35.91
CA ALA A 412 40.49 139.99 35.16
C ALA A 412 39.38 140.84 35.79
N VAL A 413 38.22 140.25 36.11
CA VAL A 413 37.10 140.93 36.77
C VAL A 413 37.48 141.41 38.17
N GLN A 414 38.26 140.64 38.93
CA GLN A 414 38.81 141.04 40.23
C GLN A 414 39.68 142.31 40.11
N LYS A 415 40.54 142.41 39.10
CA LYS A 415 41.32 143.63 38.80
C LYS A 415 40.44 144.81 38.38
N THR A 416 39.31 144.56 37.72
CA THR A 416 38.30 145.60 37.41
C THR A 416 37.63 146.13 38.67
N ILE A 417 37.24 145.27 39.61
CA ILE A 417 36.67 145.68 40.92
C ILE A 417 37.68 146.55 41.69
N GLU A 418 38.95 146.14 41.74
CA GLU A 418 40.02 146.95 42.34
C GLU A 418 40.24 148.29 41.61
N GLY A 419 40.12 148.30 40.28
CA GLY A 419 40.16 149.50 39.45
C GLY A 419 39.03 150.47 39.78
N MET A 420 37.80 149.99 39.83
CA MET A 420 36.63 150.78 40.22
C MET A 420 36.74 151.29 41.66
N SER A 421 37.30 150.50 42.58
CA SER A 421 37.54 150.97 43.96
C SER A 421 38.58 152.10 44.02
N ARG A 422 39.62 152.08 43.16
CA ARG A 422 40.56 153.21 43.03
C ARG A 422 39.90 154.44 42.44
N ILE A 423 39.12 154.28 41.36
CA ILE A 423 38.36 155.38 40.74
C ILE A 423 37.40 156.03 41.76
N ARG A 424 36.70 155.21 42.57
CA ARG A 424 35.81 155.72 43.63
C ARG A 424 36.56 156.63 44.61
N SER A 425 37.73 156.21 45.10
CA SER A 425 38.57 157.04 45.97
C SER A 425 38.93 158.35 45.29
N THR A 426 39.41 158.32 44.04
CA THR A 426 39.80 159.54 43.30
C THR A 426 38.63 160.50 43.10
N VAL A 427 37.40 160.01 42.87
CA VAL A 427 36.19 160.85 42.80
C VAL A 427 35.83 161.41 44.19
N GLU A 428 35.89 160.61 45.25
CA GLU A 428 35.66 161.03 46.65
C GLU A 428 36.73 162.02 47.17
N ASP A 429 37.97 161.95 46.65
CA ASP A 429 39.04 162.93 46.87
C ASP A 429 38.79 164.22 46.07
N THR A 430 38.29 164.10 44.83
CA THR A 430 38.04 165.26 43.95
C THR A 430 36.84 166.08 44.41
N ASP A 431 35.74 165.45 44.83
CA ASP A 431 34.58 166.16 45.40
C ASP A 431 34.98 166.97 46.65
N ARG A 432 35.83 166.42 47.52
CA ARG A 432 36.39 167.17 48.68
C ARG A 432 37.24 168.37 48.28
N MET A 433 38.01 168.29 47.18
CA MET A 433 38.75 169.44 46.65
C MET A 433 37.81 170.51 46.07
N ILE A 434 36.73 170.10 45.39
CA ILE A 434 35.72 171.01 44.83
C ILE A 434 34.89 171.69 45.93
N GLN A 435 34.52 170.97 47.00
CA GLN A 435 33.89 171.54 48.19
C GLN A 435 34.79 172.61 48.84
N SER A 436 36.10 172.33 48.98
CA SER A 436 37.05 173.34 49.51
C SER A 436 37.23 174.54 48.58
N LEU A 437 37.17 174.36 47.25
CA LEU A 437 37.19 175.47 46.30
C LEU A 437 35.91 176.31 46.38
N ASN A 438 34.74 175.69 46.52
CA ASN A 438 33.47 176.37 46.72
C ASN A 438 33.51 177.25 47.99
N GLN A 439 33.96 176.69 49.13
CA GLN A 439 34.12 177.45 50.37
C GLN A 439 35.08 178.63 50.21
N ARG A 440 36.23 178.45 49.53
CA ARG A 440 37.17 179.54 49.26
C ARG A 440 36.58 180.61 48.34
N SER A 441 35.70 180.25 47.42
CA SER A 441 34.99 181.19 46.54
C SER A 441 33.86 181.92 47.27
N GLU A 442 33.32 181.35 48.35
CA GLU A 442 32.41 182.00 49.29
C GLU A 442 33.18 183.01 50.17
N GLU A 443 34.31 182.60 50.76
CA GLU A 443 35.24 183.47 51.50
C GLU A 443 35.74 184.68 50.68
N ILE A 444 35.99 184.50 49.37
CA ILE A 444 36.36 185.61 48.47
C ILE A 444 35.16 186.54 48.19
N GLY A 445 33.94 186.00 48.09
CA GLY A 445 32.71 186.81 47.95
C GLY A 445 32.51 187.74 49.14
N ASP A 446 32.64 187.22 50.36
CA ASP A 446 32.59 188.03 51.60
C ASP A 446 33.65 189.13 51.62
N ILE A 447 34.87 188.84 51.16
CA ILE A 447 35.94 189.83 51.04
C ILE A 447 35.59 190.92 50.01
N LEU A 448 35.01 190.57 48.87
CA LEU A 448 34.62 191.53 47.83
C LEU A 448 33.55 192.51 48.33
N ASN A 449 32.55 192.03 49.07
CA ASN A 449 31.54 192.89 49.70
C ASN A 449 32.18 193.95 50.61
N VAL A 450 33.18 193.57 51.43
CA VAL A 450 33.89 194.50 52.32
C VAL A 450 34.75 195.50 51.53
N ILE A 451 35.35 195.11 50.40
CA ILE A 451 36.10 196.05 49.56
C ILE A 451 35.14 197.00 48.84
N ASP A 452 33.92 196.57 48.47
CA ASP A 452 32.93 197.44 47.84
C ASP A 452 32.40 198.49 48.82
N GLU A 453 32.07 198.09 50.06
CA GLU A 453 31.75 199.05 51.14
C GLU A 453 32.88 200.08 51.35
N VAL A 454 34.15 199.66 51.26
CA VAL A 454 35.30 200.56 51.36
C VAL A 454 35.45 201.45 50.12
N ALA A 455 35.16 200.94 48.92
CA ALA A 455 35.16 201.73 47.69
C ALA A 455 34.06 202.82 47.75
N ASP A 456 32.86 202.48 48.19
CA ASP A 456 31.74 203.42 48.25
C ASP A 456 31.88 204.43 49.40
N GLN A 457 32.45 204.03 50.55
CA GLN A 457 32.92 204.99 51.57
C GLN A 457 34.01 205.92 51.03
N THR A 458 34.93 205.42 50.21
CA THR A 458 35.99 206.24 49.58
C THR A 458 35.40 207.21 48.55
N ASN A 459 34.40 206.79 47.77
CA ASN A 459 33.63 207.61 46.84
C ASN A 459 32.89 208.75 47.58
N LEU A 460 32.25 208.45 48.71
CA LEU A 460 31.58 209.45 49.56
C LEU A 460 32.56 210.41 50.24
N LEU A 461 33.71 209.93 50.72
CA LEU A 461 34.77 210.79 51.29
C LEU A 461 35.37 211.71 50.22
N ALA A 462 35.59 211.19 49.01
CA ALA A 462 36.05 211.95 47.85
C ALA A 462 35.03 213.02 47.43
N LEU A 463 33.74 212.67 47.32
CA LEU A 463 32.67 213.61 47.02
C LEU A 463 32.59 214.76 48.04
N ASN A 464 32.70 214.44 49.34
CA ASN A 464 32.77 215.45 50.40
C ASN A 464 34.03 216.34 50.28
N ALA A 465 35.17 215.77 49.90
CA ALA A 465 36.39 216.53 49.67
C ALA A 465 36.28 217.47 48.44
N SER A 466 35.67 217.03 47.33
CA SER A 466 35.40 217.89 46.15
C SER A 466 34.42 219.02 46.49
N ILE A 467 33.40 218.76 47.31
CA ILE A 467 32.47 219.80 47.80
C ILE A 467 33.22 220.86 48.64
N ILE A 468 34.04 220.44 49.61
CA ILE A 468 34.83 221.35 50.45
C ILE A 468 35.86 222.13 49.61
N ALA A 469 36.48 221.47 48.63
CA ALA A 469 37.41 222.11 47.70
C ALA A 469 36.73 223.21 46.85
N ALA A 470 35.55 222.93 46.30
CA ALA A 470 34.75 223.93 45.59
C ALA A 470 34.33 225.09 46.51
N GLN A 471 33.97 224.79 47.76
CA GLN A 471 33.54 225.78 48.76
C GLN A 471 34.69 226.71 49.24
N ALA A 472 35.94 226.26 49.13
CA ALA A 472 37.14 227.06 49.43
C ALA A 472 37.60 227.99 48.28
N GLY A 473 36.93 227.96 47.12
CA GLY A 473 37.15 228.89 46.01
C GLY A 473 38.57 228.84 45.42
N GLU A 474 39.19 230.00 45.17
CA GLU A 474 40.55 230.11 44.60
C GLU A 474 41.60 229.28 45.36
N TYR A 475 41.46 229.16 46.69
CA TYR A 475 42.39 228.40 47.54
C TYR A 475 42.14 226.88 47.52
N GLY A 476 40.97 226.44 47.06
CA GLY A 476 40.56 225.02 47.06
C GLY A 476 40.95 224.21 45.82
N LYS A 477 41.34 224.88 44.72
CA LYS A 477 41.57 224.25 43.39
C LYS A 477 42.47 223.01 43.44
N GLY A 478 43.56 223.05 44.21
CA GLY A 478 44.49 221.92 44.32
C GLY A 478 43.91 220.70 45.06
N PHE A 479 42.97 220.92 45.98
CA PHE A 479 42.28 219.85 46.69
C PHE A 479 41.20 219.17 45.83
N SER A 480 40.53 219.92 44.94
CA SER A 480 39.49 219.35 44.07
C SER A 480 40.07 218.28 43.16
N VAL A 481 41.22 218.54 42.52
CA VAL A 481 41.86 217.57 41.62
C VAL A 481 42.21 216.26 42.33
N VAL A 482 42.66 216.32 43.59
CA VAL A 482 42.96 215.11 44.38
C VAL A 482 41.67 214.38 44.76
N ALA A 483 40.62 215.11 45.15
CA ALA A 483 39.33 214.53 45.49
C ALA A 483 38.65 213.87 44.28
N ASP A 484 38.65 214.53 43.13
CA ASP A 484 38.07 214.01 41.88
C ASP A 484 38.85 212.77 41.36
N GLU A 485 40.17 212.72 41.54
CA GLU A 485 40.99 211.52 41.23
C GLU A 485 40.72 210.36 42.20
N ILE A 486 40.57 210.61 43.51
CA ILE A 486 40.17 209.58 44.48
C ILE A 486 38.76 209.07 44.17
N LYS A 487 37.85 209.95 43.73
CA LYS A 487 36.50 209.57 43.30
C LYS A 487 36.55 208.66 42.07
N ALA A 488 37.31 209.04 41.04
CA ALA A 488 37.51 208.22 39.84
C ALA A 488 38.19 206.87 40.15
N LEU A 489 39.11 206.84 41.12
CA LEU A 489 39.72 205.60 41.61
C LEU A 489 38.71 204.70 42.34
N ALA A 490 37.84 205.28 43.18
CA ALA A 490 36.78 204.56 43.88
C ALA A 490 35.73 203.98 42.92
N GLU A 491 35.23 204.78 41.97
CA GLU A 491 34.29 204.33 40.93
C GLU A 491 34.89 203.20 40.06
N ARG A 492 36.18 203.31 39.70
CA ARG A 492 36.92 202.24 39.01
C ARG A 492 37.13 201.00 39.88
N THR A 493 37.22 201.16 41.20
CA THR A 493 37.40 200.06 42.15
C THR A 493 36.10 199.27 42.29
N ALA A 494 34.97 199.94 42.56
CA ALA A 494 33.65 199.32 42.59
C ALA A 494 33.31 198.60 41.26
N SER A 495 33.53 199.25 40.11
CA SER A 495 33.30 198.60 38.80
C SER A 495 34.28 197.44 38.50
N SER A 496 35.44 197.39 39.17
CA SER A 496 36.32 196.21 39.12
C SER A 496 35.84 195.10 40.05
N ILE A 497 35.22 195.44 41.20
CA ILE A 497 34.65 194.49 42.16
C ILE A 497 33.43 193.81 41.55
N GLU A 498 32.50 194.55 40.94
CA GLU A 498 31.35 194.00 40.19
C GLU A 498 31.80 192.93 39.16
N GLN A 499 32.93 193.17 38.47
CA GLN A 499 33.50 192.22 37.52
C GLN A 499 34.08 190.97 38.20
N ILE A 500 34.73 191.11 39.36
CA ILE A 500 35.31 189.97 40.09
C ILE A 500 34.20 189.19 40.82
N GLU A 501 33.21 189.85 41.41
CA GLU A 501 32.03 189.23 42.03
C GLU A 501 31.28 188.35 41.01
N LYS A 502 31.12 188.84 39.78
CA LYS A 502 30.54 188.08 38.67
C LYS A 502 31.38 186.86 38.28
N VAL A 503 32.71 186.96 38.30
CA VAL A 503 33.61 185.81 38.07
C VAL A 503 33.51 184.80 39.22
N ILE A 504 33.51 185.26 40.47
CA ILE A 504 33.36 184.41 41.66
C ILE A 504 31.99 183.72 41.67
N SER A 505 30.92 184.42 41.28
CA SER A 505 29.58 183.83 41.10
C SER A 505 29.58 182.72 40.04
N SER A 506 30.26 182.93 38.89
CA SER A 506 30.45 181.88 37.87
C SER A 506 31.19 180.68 38.45
N VAL A 507 32.31 180.90 39.16
CA VAL A 507 33.09 179.83 39.80
C VAL A 507 32.25 179.06 40.82
N GLN A 508 31.43 179.74 41.63
CA GLN A 508 30.52 179.08 42.58
C GLN A 508 29.41 178.26 41.90
N GLU A 509 28.90 178.70 40.75
CA GLU A 509 27.93 177.95 39.95
C GLU A 509 28.59 176.73 39.29
N GLU A 510 29.79 176.91 38.74
CA GLU A 510 30.62 175.84 38.16
C GLU A 510 31.01 174.80 39.21
N THR A 511 31.43 175.17 40.43
CA THR A 511 31.74 174.20 41.50
C THR A 511 30.53 173.41 41.96
N LYS A 512 29.33 174.02 42.00
CA LYS A 512 28.07 173.31 42.27
C LYS A 512 27.76 172.30 41.17
N GLY A 513 27.93 172.68 39.90
CA GLY A 513 27.79 171.78 38.75
C GLY A 513 28.77 170.60 38.78
N VAL A 514 30.04 170.85 39.13
CA VAL A 514 31.07 169.80 39.23
C VAL A 514 30.80 168.86 40.41
N SER A 515 30.36 169.35 41.57
CA SER A 515 30.04 168.47 42.72
C SER A 515 28.84 167.56 42.43
N GLU A 516 27.81 168.04 41.72
CA GLU A 516 26.72 167.16 41.26
C GLU A 516 27.22 166.09 40.27
N ALA A 517 28.11 166.47 39.34
CA ALA A 517 28.74 165.52 38.42
C ALA A 517 29.63 164.49 39.15
N MET A 518 30.34 164.88 40.22
CA MET A 518 31.09 163.96 41.08
C MET A 518 30.15 163.01 41.83
N ARG A 519 29.04 163.52 42.39
CA ARG A 519 28.00 162.70 43.05
C ARG A 519 27.39 161.67 42.09
N GLN A 520 27.11 162.06 40.85
CA GLN A 520 26.68 161.15 39.79
C GLN A 520 27.78 160.13 39.43
N SER A 521 29.05 160.54 39.41
CA SER A 521 30.19 159.66 39.14
C SER A 521 30.36 158.59 40.23
N VAL A 522 30.22 158.93 41.52
CA VAL A 522 30.23 157.95 42.63
C VAL A 522 29.14 156.89 42.43
N LYS A 523 27.93 157.31 42.01
CA LYS A 523 26.84 156.38 41.70
C LYS A 523 27.19 155.43 40.54
N GLN A 524 27.70 155.96 39.43
CA GLN A 524 28.09 155.15 38.26
C GLN A 524 29.23 154.16 38.59
N VAL A 525 30.21 154.57 39.39
CA VAL A 525 31.29 153.68 39.84
C VAL A 525 30.75 152.58 40.77
N LYS A 526 29.78 152.87 41.64
CA LYS A 526 29.11 151.87 42.47
C LYS A 526 28.33 150.85 41.63
N GLU A 527 27.64 151.30 40.58
CA GLU A 527 26.97 150.43 39.60
C GLU A 527 27.99 149.55 38.85
N GLY A 528 29.13 150.11 38.45
CA GLY A 528 30.25 149.38 37.82
C GLY A 528 30.90 148.31 38.72
N VAL A 529 31.01 148.56 40.03
CA VAL A 529 31.42 147.53 41.00
C VAL A 529 30.38 146.40 41.06
N SER A 530 29.10 146.73 41.23
CA SER A 530 28.01 145.74 41.34
C SER A 530 27.92 144.83 40.11
N LEU A 531 28.04 145.39 38.91
CA LEU A 531 28.05 144.62 37.65
C LEU A 531 29.29 143.72 37.52
N SER A 532 30.43 144.18 38.04
CA SER A 532 31.65 143.36 38.09
C SER A 532 31.52 142.20 39.10
N GLU A 533 30.92 142.42 40.26
CA GLU A 533 30.64 141.38 41.26
C GLU A 533 29.60 140.34 40.76
N GLU A 534 28.64 140.75 39.94
CA GLU A 534 27.74 139.84 39.23
C GLU A 534 28.46 139.02 38.16
N THR A 535 29.29 139.67 37.34
CA THR A 535 30.11 138.99 36.33
C THR A 535 31.06 137.97 36.96
N LYS A 536 31.64 138.30 38.13
CA LYS A 536 32.49 137.38 38.90
C LYS A 536 31.72 136.13 39.34
N ARG A 537 30.53 136.29 39.95
CA ARG A 537 29.66 135.16 40.36
C ARG A 537 29.24 134.28 39.19
N ALA A 538 28.98 134.88 38.01
CA ALA A 538 28.67 134.12 36.80
C ALA A 538 29.85 133.25 36.33
N LEU A 539 31.08 133.79 36.36
CA LEU A 539 32.30 133.03 36.02
C LEU A 539 32.63 131.95 37.06
N GLU A 540 32.40 132.20 38.34
CA GLU A 540 32.52 131.21 39.42
C GLU A 540 31.53 130.04 39.24
N LEU A 541 30.29 130.32 38.79
CA LEU A 541 29.33 129.28 38.42
C LEU A 541 29.79 128.49 37.18
N ILE A 542 30.32 129.15 36.16
CA ILE A 542 30.87 128.47 34.96
C ILE A 542 32.07 127.58 35.33
N LEU A 543 32.89 128.00 36.29
CA LEU A 543 34.01 127.20 36.83
C LEU A 543 33.52 125.89 37.50
N ASP A 544 32.51 125.99 38.37
CA ASP A 544 31.87 124.84 39.03
C ASP A 544 31.22 123.87 38.02
N GLN A 545 30.47 124.40 37.05
CA GLN A 545 29.85 123.58 36.01
C GLN A 545 30.88 122.92 35.08
N SER A 546 32.00 123.60 34.77
CA SER A 546 33.10 123.01 33.96
C SER A 546 33.78 121.85 34.69
N ARG A 547 33.99 121.96 36.01
CA ARG A 547 34.53 120.85 36.83
C ARG A 547 33.55 119.67 36.87
N LYS A 548 32.25 119.93 37.06
CA LYS A 548 31.20 118.89 37.00
C LYS A 548 31.10 118.20 35.64
N ALA A 549 31.29 118.93 34.54
CA ALA A 549 31.36 118.35 33.19
C ALA A 549 32.58 117.44 33.01
N SER A 550 33.74 117.83 33.54
CA SER A 550 34.95 116.99 33.55
C SER A 550 34.75 115.70 34.35
N ASP A 551 34.19 115.79 35.56
CA ASP A 551 33.88 114.64 36.42
C ASP A 551 32.87 113.68 35.77
N MET A 552 31.86 114.22 35.06
CA MET A 552 30.89 113.41 34.33
C MET A 552 31.54 112.71 33.13
N SER A 553 32.39 113.42 32.38
CA SER A 553 33.09 112.86 31.23
C SER A 553 34.03 111.72 31.64
N CYS A 554 34.75 111.86 32.76
CA CYS A 554 35.54 110.78 33.36
C CYS A 554 34.69 109.53 33.73
N LYS A 555 33.45 109.73 34.22
CA LYS A 555 32.53 108.61 34.49
C LYS A 555 32.06 107.91 33.20
N ILE A 556 31.86 108.66 32.12
CA ILE A 556 31.50 108.10 30.80
C ILE A 556 32.68 107.30 30.22
N GLU A 557 33.92 107.78 30.32
CA GLU A 557 35.13 107.04 29.91
C GLU A 557 35.24 105.70 30.65
N ASN A 558 35.08 105.69 31.97
CA ASN A 558 35.11 104.45 32.77
C ASN A 558 33.95 103.49 32.43
N ALA A 559 32.74 104.01 32.18
CA ALA A 559 31.59 103.20 31.79
C ALA A 559 31.77 102.58 30.38
N ALA A 560 32.35 103.32 29.44
CA ALA A 560 32.69 102.80 28.11
C ALA A 560 33.70 101.64 28.20
N ILE A 561 34.75 101.79 29.01
CA ILE A 561 35.76 100.74 29.26
C ILE A 561 35.12 99.47 29.87
N GLU A 562 34.08 99.60 30.69
CA GLU A 562 33.32 98.46 31.22
C GLU A 562 32.35 97.84 30.20
N GLN A 563 31.76 98.66 29.32
CA GLN A 563 31.00 98.15 28.17
C GLN A 563 31.85 97.35 27.19
N VAL A 564 33.11 97.74 26.92
CA VAL A 564 34.04 96.95 26.06
C VAL A 564 34.19 95.52 26.59
N LYS A 565 34.35 95.33 27.91
CA LYS A 565 34.43 93.99 28.53
C LYS A 565 33.15 93.20 28.35
N SER A 566 32.01 93.88 28.47
CA SER A 566 30.68 93.29 28.33
C SER A 566 30.41 92.84 26.89
N VAL A 567 30.84 93.63 25.91
CA VAL A 567 30.72 93.32 24.47
C VAL A 567 31.66 92.19 24.06
N ALA A 568 32.86 92.09 24.65
CA ALA A 568 33.74 90.94 24.44
C ALA A 568 33.14 89.61 24.96
N TYR A 569 32.31 89.65 26.02
CA TYR A 569 31.54 88.48 26.46
C TYR A 569 30.43 88.13 25.45
N VAL A 570 29.70 89.12 24.93
CA VAL A 570 28.66 88.91 23.90
C VAL A 570 29.27 88.34 22.61
N ASP A 571 30.44 88.82 22.19
CA ASP A 571 31.16 88.28 21.03
C ASP A 571 31.48 86.78 21.20
N SER A 572 31.99 86.39 22.37
CA SER A 572 32.25 84.98 22.71
C SER A 572 30.97 84.13 22.66
N GLU A 573 29.84 84.65 23.12
CA GLU A 573 28.57 83.91 23.08
C GLU A 573 27.99 83.81 21.66
N VAL A 574 28.16 84.83 20.81
CA VAL A 574 27.78 84.76 19.39
C VAL A 574 28.66 83.73 18.65
N GLN A 575 29.96 83.66 18.96
CA GLN A 575 30.84 82.59 18.44
C GLN A 575 30.46 81.20 18.96
N ASN A 576 30.06 81.06 20.23
CA ASN A 576 29.54 79.81 20.78
C ASN A 576 28.26 79.36 20.05
N ILE A 577 27.34 80.30 19.74
CA ILE A 577 26.14 80.01 18.95
C ILE A 577 26.50 79.61 17.51
N ASN A 578 27.46 80.27 16.86
CA ASN A 578 27.96 79.88 15.54
C ASN A 578 28.47 78.43 15.53
N HIS A 579 29.25 78.03 16.55
CA HIS A 579 29.72 76.65 16.69
C HIS A 579 28.56 75.66 16.89
N MET A 580 27.54 76.01 17.69
CA MET A 580 26.34 75.19 17.85
C MET A 580 25.54 75.04 16.55
N VAL A 581 25.41 76.11 15.74
CA VAL A 581 24.76 76.02 14.41
C VAL A 581 25.46 74.97 13.54
N HIS A 582 26.80 75.00 13.45
CA HIS A 582 27.56 74.00 12.70
C HIS A 582 27.37 72.56 13.24
N GLN A 583 27.37 72.37 14.57
CA GLN A 583 27.13 71.05 15.18
C GLN A 583 25.72 70.52 14.86
N ILE A 584 24.68 71.36 14.99
CA ILE A 584 23.30 70.95 14.72
C ILE A 584 23.09 70.70 13.22
N THR A 585 23.73 71.47 12.33
CA THR A 585 23.72 71.19 10.88
C THR A 585 24.28 69.81 10.56
N ALA A 586 25.38 69.39 11.21
CA ALA A 586 25.94 68.05 11.03
C ALA A 586 24.97 66.95 11.53
N ALA A 587 24.36 67.15 12.71
CA ALA A 587 23.38 66.22 13.27
C ALA A 587 22.10 66.10 12.40
N VAL A 588 21.62 67.19 11.83
CA VAL A 588 20.48 67.22 10.89
C VAL A 588 20.80 66.48 9.59
N HIS A 589 22.02 66.62 9.07
CA HIS A 589 22.47 65.86 7.90
C HIS A 589 22.53 64.35 8.19
N GLU A 590 23.03 63.95 9.36
CA GLU A 590 23.05 62.55 9.78
C GLU A 590 21.64 61.98 10.04
N GLN A 591 20.75 62.76 10.67
CA GLN A 591 19.33 62.38 10.81
C GLN A 591 18.63 62.22 9.46
N SER A 592 18.89 63.10 8.49
CA SER A 592 18.33 62.99 7.13
C SER A 592 18.74 61.68 6.45
N LYS A 593 20.03 61.33 6.55
CA LYS A 593 20.56 60.03 6.07
C LYS A 593 19.94 58.85 6.83
N GLY A 594 19.80 58.96 8.15
CA GLY A 594 19.16 57.95 9.00
C GLY A 594 17.70 57.69 8.60
N GLY A 595 16.90 58.75 8.45
CA GLY A 595 15.50 58.66 7.99
C GLY A 595 15.37 58.02 6.60
N GLY A 596 16.32 58.29 5.70
CA GLY A 596 16.41 57.60 4.41
C GLY A 596 16.59 56.08 4.53
N ILE A 597 17.47 55.63 5.44
CA ILE A 597 17.73 54.21 5.71
C ILE A 597 16.51 53.55 6.38
N ILE A 598 15.90 54.20 7.37
CA ILE A 598 14.73 53.66 8.07
C ILE A 598 13.53 53.51 7.10
N ARG A 599 13.36 54.44 6.16
CA ARG A 599 12.36 54.32 5.07
C ARG A 599 12.60 53.09 4.18
N GLU A 600 13.85 52.84 3.80
CA GLU A 600 14.22 51.64 3.02
C GLU A 600 13.95 50.35 3.80
N MET A 601 14.22 50.35 5.11
CA MET A 601 13.94 49.20 5.99
C MET A 601 12.43 48.94 6.17
N VAL A 602 11.60 49.99 6.22
CA VAL A 602 10.14 49.83 6.32
C VAL A 602 9.52 49.28 5.03
N GLU A 603 9.99 49.69 3.83
CA GLU A 603 9.48 49.08 2.59
C GLU A 603 9.95 47.61 2.46
N LYS A 604 11.17 47.28 2.87
CA LYS A 604 11.64 45.87 2.94
C LYS A 604 10.86 45.02 3.95
N LEU A 605 10.49 45.59 5.11
CA LEU A 605 9.57 44.93 6.05
C LEU A 605 8.21 44.70 5.40
N ARG A 606 7.70 45.64 4.60
CA ARG A 606 6.45 45.50 3.87
C ARG A 606 6.48 44.37 2.85
N GLU A 607 7.54 44.27 2.05
CA GLU A 607 7.80 43.17 1.11
C GLU A 607 7.84 41.82 1.85
N PHE A 608 8.66 41.71 2.90
CA PHE A 608 8.77 40.50 3.72
C PHE A 608 7.44 40.08 4.36
N THR A 609 6.63 41.04 4.81
CA THR A 609 5.30 40.77 5.38
C THR A 609 4.31 40.28 4.32
N HIS A 610 4.45 40.75 3.08
CA HIS A 610 3.66 40.25 1.94
C HIS A 610 4.05 38.82 1.56
N GLU A 611 5.34 38.48 1.57
CA GLU A 611 5.82 37.10 1.36
C GLU A 611 5.38 36.16 2.48
N LEU A 612 5.48 36.57 3.75
CA LEU A 612 4.95 35.81 4.90
C LEU A 612 3.46 35.49 4.73
N ARG A 613 2.66 36.48 4.33
CA ARG A 613 1.23 36.30 4.06
C ARG A 613 0.96 35.32 2.91
N LYS A 614 1.80 35.30 1.88
CA LYS A 614 1.73 34.32 0.78
C LYS A 614 2.01 32.92 1.29
N SER A 615 3.10 32.72 2.03
CA SER A 615 3.52 31.43 2.59
C SER A 615 2.48 30.83 3.54
N LEU A 616 1.87 31.65 4.42
CA LEU A 616 0.77 31.21 5.29
C LEU A 616 -0.46 30.71 4.51
N ASN A 617 -0.76 31.32 3.37
CA ASN A 617 -1.83 30.88 2.47
C ASN A 617 -1.47 29.63 1.64
N GLU A 618 -0.19 29.26 1.58
CA GLU A 618 0.28 28.00 1.00
C GLU A 618 0.25 26.89 2.08
N GLU A 619 0.71 27.16 3.30
CA GLU A 619 0.53 26.29 4.48
C GLU A 619 -0.94 25.97 4.79
N THR A 620 -1.83 26.97 4.74
CA THR A 620 -3.28 26.77 4.92
C THR A 620 -3.88 25.77 3.90
N LYS A 621 -3.26 25.62 2.72
CA LYS A 621 -3.66 24.61 1.72
C LYS A 621 -3.02 23.27 2.01
N GLY A 622 -1.73 23.25 2.37
CA GLY A 622 -1.00 22.03 2.77
C GLY A 622 -1.70 21.32 3.94
N SER A 623 -2.03 22.07 4.99
CA SER A 623 -2.77 21.58 6.16
C SER A 623 -4.09 20.88 5.78
N LYS A 624 -4.89 21.50 4.90
CA LYS A 624 -6.17 20.94 4.42
C LYS A 624 -5.99 19.68 3.58
N ILE A 625 -4.92 19.60 2.78
CA ILE A 625 -4.58 18.39 2.02
C ILE A 625 -4.18 17.25 2.96
N ILE A 626 -3.32 17.53 3.95
CA ILE A 626 -2.90 16.55 4.97
C ILE A 626 -4.11 16.04 5.77
N SER A 627 -5.02 16.93 6.17
CA SER A 627 -6.26 16.57 6.88
C SER A 627 -7.15 15.62 6.05
N ALA A 628 -7.30 15.88 4.74
CA ALA A 628 -8.05 15.01 3.83
C ALA A 628 -7.38 13.64 3.61
N GLU A 629 -6.04 13.59 3.52
CA GLU A 629 -5.32 12.31 3.41
C GLU A 629 -5.34 11.50 4.73
N ILE A 630 -5.42 12.17 5.89
CA ILE A 630 -5.64 11.49 7.18
C ILE A 630 -7.04 10.86 7.21
N GLU A 631 -8.09 11.53 6.71
CA GLU A 631 -9.44 10.96 6.58
C GLU A 631 -9.44 9.75 5.61
N ASN A 632 -8.77 9.86 4.46
CA ASN A 632 -8.55 8.76 3.51
C ASN A 632 -7.84 7.58 4.18
N PHE A 633 -6.81 7.84 4.99
CA PHE A 633 -6.05 6.83 5.71
C PHE A 633 -6.89 6.10 6.78
N PHE A 634 -7.76 6.80 7.52
CA PHE A 634 -8.73 6.15 8.42
C PHE A 634 -9.69 5.22 7.66
N ASN A 635 -10.16 5.60 6.47
CA ASN A 635 -10.98 4.73 5.63
C ASN A 635 -10.21 3.46 5.20
N LYS A 636 -8.91 3.58 4.87
CA LYS A 636 -8.07 2.41 4.56
C LYS A 636 -7.78 1.52 5.77
N ILE A 637 -7.64 2.09 6.97
CA ILE A 637 -7.59 1.32 8.22
C ILE A 637 -8.88 0.50 8.45
N GLN A 638 -10.06 1.01 8.09
CA GLN A 638 -11.31 0.25 8.17
C GLN A 638 -11.37 -0.87 7.12
N GLU A 639 -10.94 -0.63 5.87
CA GLU A 639 -10.83 -1.66 4.83
C GLU A 639 -9.92 -2.82 5.26
N ILE A 640 -8.74 -2.51 5.81
CA ILE A 640 -7.78 -3.52 6.28
C ILE A 640 -8.36 -4.30 7.48
N ASN A 641 -8.98 -3.63 8.46
CA ASN A 641 -9.65 -4.30 9.58
C ASN A 641 -10.73 -5.28 9.10
N LYS A 642 -11.53 -4.89 8.10
CA LYS A 642 -12.54 -5.77 7.50
C LYS A 642 -11.88 -6.99 6.85
N ALA A 643 -10.81 -6.80 6.07
CA ALA A 643 -10.08 -7.88 5.42
C ALA A 643 -9.50 -8.87 6.45
N ILE A 644 -8.93 -8.42 7.56
CA ILE A 644 -8.43 -9.28 8.65
C ILE A 644 -9.54 -10.18 9.20
N GLN A 645 -10.75 -9.65 9.41
CA GLN A 645 -11.90 -10.42 9.91
C GLN A 645 -12.42 -11.44 8.88
N GLU A 646 -12.33 -11.14 7.59
CA GLU A 646 -12.69 -12.07 6.51
C GLU A 646 -11.63 -13.17 6.35
N HIS A 647 -10.33 -12.83 6.40
CA HIS A 647 -9.23 -13.80 6.38
C HIS A 647 -9.23 -14.73 7.62
N ARG A 648 -9.50 -14.22 8.83
CA ARG A 648 -9.61 -15.07 10.03
C ARG A 648 -10.73 -16.11 9.88
N LYS A 649 -11.92 -15.70 9.40
CA LYS A 649 -13.03 -16.63 9.10
C LYS A 649 -12.64 -17.67 8.06
N GLY A 650 -11.89 -17.27 7.03
CA GLY A 650 -11.35 -18.17 6.02
C GLY A 650 -10.38 -19.21 6.63
N SER A 651 -9.44 -18.76 7.46
CA SER A 651 -8.48 -19.65 8.12
C SER A 651 -9.16 -20.64 9.09
N GLU A 652 -10.17 -20.21 9.85
CA GLU A 652 -10.98 -21.15 10.64
C GLU A 652 -11.74 -22.17 9.77
N GLN A 653 -12.24 -21.76 8.59
CA GLN A 653 -12.90 -22.69 7.66
C GLN A 653 -11.91 -23.70 7.07
N ILE A 654 -10.68 -23.26 6.78
CA ILE A 654 -9.55 -24.13 6.38
C ILE A 654 -9.23 -25.13 7.49
N GLY A 655 -9.04 -24.70 8.74
CA GLY A 655 -8.81 -25.60 9.88
C GLY A 655 -9.93 -26.63 10.07
N ARG A 656 -11.21 -26.22 9.94
CA ARG A 656 -12.37 -27.12 9.97
C ARG A 656 -12.48 -28.03 8.74
N ALA A 657 -11.82 -27.73 7.63
CA ALA A 657 -11.72 -28.62 6.47
C ALA A 657 -10.61 -29.64 6.66
N ILE A 658 -9.42 -29.18 7.07
CA ILE A 658 -8.24 -29.99 7.43
C ILE A 658 -8.61 -31.06 8.45
N GLU A 659 -9.31 -30.72 9.53
CA GLU A 659 -9.68 -31.70 10.56
C GLU A 659 -10.59 -32.82 10.02
N ARG A 660 -11.49 -32.52 9.07
CA ARG A 660 -12.31 -33.54 8.40
C ARG A 660 -11.49 -34.38 7.44
N ILE A 661 -10.53 -33.79 6.74
CA ILE A 661 -9.57 -34.53 5.90
C ILE A 661 -8.71 -35.45 6.78
N ARG A 662 -8.27 -34.99 7.96
CA ARG A 662 -7.49 -35.79 8.93
C ARG A 662 -8.27 -37.04 9.37
N ILE A 663 -9.54 -36.90 9.75
CA ILE A 663 -10.43 -38.02 10.08
C ILE A 663 -10.58 -38.99 8.90
N ILE A 664 -10.88 -38.49 7.69
CA ILE A 664 -11.00 -39.33 6.48
C ILE A 664 -9.68 -40.05 6.16
N THR A 665 -8.54 -39.42 6.45
CA THR A 665 -7.20 -40.01 6.23
C THR A 665 -6.91 -41.11 7.24
N GLU A 666 -7.33 -40.96 8.50
CA GLU A 666 -7.27 -41.98 9.54
C GLU A 666 -8.20 -43.17 9.22
N GLU A 667 -9.45 -42.90 8.80
CA GLU A 667 -10.38 -43.91 8.29
C GLU A 667 -9.81 -44.69 7.09
N ASN A 668 -9.21 -43.98 6.12
CA ASN A 668 -8.56 -44.59 4.97
C ASN A 668 -7.35 -45.45 5.36
N MET A 669 -6.53 -45.05 6.34
CA MET A 669 -5.41 -45.87 6.81
C MET A 669 -5.92 -47.19 7.44
N ASN A 670 -6.96 -47.11 8.28
CA ASN A 670 -7.56 -48.29 8.89
C ASN A 670 -8.17 -49.24 7.84
N LEU A 671 -8.97 -48.71 6.90
CA LEU A 671 -9.51 -49.47 5.77
C LEU A 671 -8.41 -50.11 4.90
N THR A 672 -7.26 -49.46 4.80
CA THR A 672 -6.12 -49.95 4.01
C THR A 672 -5.41 -51.12 4.71
N ASP A 673 -5.33 -51.13 6.05
CA ASP A 673 -4.77 -52.26 6.82
C ASP A 673 -5.74 -53.47 6.90
N ASP A 674 -7.04 -53.21 7.03
CA ASP A 674 -8.10 -54.22 6.83
C ASP A 674 -7.97 -54.86 5.44
N LEU A 675 -7.78 -54.04 4.39
CA LEU A 675 -7.59 -54.53 3.03
C LEU A 675 -6.30 -55.35 2.89
N ASN A 676 -5.20 -54.95 3.53
CA ASN A 676 -3.95 -55.73 3.57
C ASN A 676 -4.17 -57.12 4.18
N THR A 677 -4.90 -57.18 5.30
CA THR A 677 -5.25 -58.42 6.00
C THR A 677 -6.15 -59.32 5.14
N ALA A 678 -7.10 -58.73 4.41
CA ALA A 678 -7.93 -59.44 3.44
C ALA A 678 -7.11 -59.97 2.24
N ILE A 679 -6.22 -59.15 1.66
CA ILE A 679 -5.32 -59.54 0.56
C ILE A 679 -4.37 -60.65 1.00
N GLY A 680 -3.83 -60.59 2.22
CA GLY A 680 -3.00 -61.65 2.80
C GLY A 680 -3.77 -62.96 2.95
N SER A 681 -5.00 -62.89 3.46
CA SER A 681 -5.90 -64.05 3.57
C SER A 681 -6.23 -64.64 2.21
N LEU A 682 -6.55 -63.81 1.21
CA LEU A 682 -6.86 -64.23 -0.16
C LEU A 682 -5.66 -64.87 -0.85
N ALA A 683 -4.45 -64.32 -0.63
CA ALA A 683 -3.20 -64.88 -1.14
C ALA A 683 -2.94 -66.29 -0.55
N ILE A 684 -3.15 -66.50 0.75
CA ILE A 684 -3.02 -67.82 1.39
C ILE A 684 -4.02 -68.82 0.79
N HIS A 685 -5.30 -68.45 0.67
CA HIS A 685 -6.31 -69.32 0.07
C HIS A 685 -6.02 -69.61 -1.42
N ASN A 686 -5.43 -68.65 -2.15
CA ASN A 686 -5.02 -68.88 -3.54
C ASN A 686 -3.76 -69.73 -3.65
N GLU A 687 -2.83 -69.64 -2.69
CA GLU A 687 -1.64 -70.51 -2.63
C GLU A 687 -2.03 -71.95 -2.25
N GLU A 688 -3.06 -72.14 -1.41
CA GLU A 688 -3.67 -73.45 -1.13
C GLU A 688 -4.41 -74.00 -2.36
N LEU A 689 -5.21 -73.18 -3.04
CA LEU A 689 -5.89 -73.56 -4.29
C LEU A 689 -4.89 -73.89 -5.39
N GLN A 690 -3.86 -73.08 -5.59
CA GLN A 690 -2.78 -73.35 -6.54
C GLN A 690 -1.99 -74.59 -6.13
N LYS A 691 -1.68 -74.86 -4.85
CA LYS A 691 -1.05 -76.14 -4.46
C LYS A 691 -1.89 -77.35 -4.84
N GLU A 692 -3.20 -77.29 -4.66
CA GLU A 692 -4.09 -78.40 -5.00
C GLU A 692 -4.23 -78.59 -6.52
N VAL A 693 -4.29 -77.48 -7.28
CA VAL A 693 -4.26 -77.46 -8.75
C VAL A 693 -2.91 -77.94 -9.29
N HIS A 694 -1.79 -77.48 -8.73
CA HIS A 694 -0.41 -77.68 -9.20
C HIS A 694 0.13 -79.12 -9.00
N ASN A 695 -0.71 -80.00 -8.42
CA ASN A 695 -0.61 -81.45 -8.63
C ASN A 695 -0.79 -81.86 -10.11
N PHE A 696 -1.35 -80.96 -10.93
CA PHE A 696 -1.43 -80.96 -12.40
C PHE A 696 -0.72 -79.68 -12.92
N HIS A 697 0.08 -79.75 -13.99
CA HIS A 697 1.30 -78.91 -14.03
C HIS A 697 1.78 -78.47 -15.43
N PHE A 698 1.84 -77.15 -15.73
CA PHE A 698 2.53 -76.53 -16.89
C PHE A 698 3.05 -75.08 -16.58
N ILE A 699 3.89 -74.47 -17.45
CA ILE A 699 4.77 -73.31 -17.11
C ILE A 699 5.05 -72.36 -18.33
N SER A 700 5.16 -71.03 -18.11
CA SER A 700 6.22 -70.07 -18.62
C SER A 700 5.76 -68.70 -19.17
N GLU A 701 6.62 -67.66 -19.05
CA GLU A 701 6.44 -66.23 -19.43
C GLU A 701 7.72 -65.65 -20.10
N GLU A 702 7.69 -64.41 -20.63
CA GLU A 702 8.87 -63.72 -21.25
C GLU A 702 8.97 -62.21 -20.89
N LYS A 703 10.16 -61.58 -20.98
CA LYS A 703 10.52 -60.31 -20.29
C LYS A 703 10.57 -59.04 -21.19
N PRO A 704 10.10 -57.85 -20.72
CA PRO A 704 10.06 -56.58 -21.48
C PRO A 704 11.30 -55.66 -21.31
N ILE A 705 11.37 -54.61 -22.16
CA ILE A 705 12.33 -53.48 -22.12
C ILE A 705 11.83 -52.34 -21.21
N VAL A 706 12.74 -51.56 -20.61
CA VAL A 706 12.41 -50.41 -19.75
C VAL A 706 13.13 -49.11 -20.16
N LEU A 707 12.36 -48.04 -20.36
CA LEU A 707 12.79 -46.66 -20.63
C LEU A 707 12.77 -45.81 -19.35
N GLY A 708 13.93 -45.35 -18.92
CA GLY A 708 14.14 -44.42 -17.82
C GLY A 708 13.92 -42.95 -18.19
N VAL A 709 13.43 -42.12 -17.27
CA VAL A 709 13.26 -40.68 -17.47
C VAL A 709 13.64 -39.90 -16.20
N VAL A 710 14.49 -38.87 -16.33
CA VAL A 710 14.81 -37.94 -15.21
C VAL A 710 13.58 -37.11 -14.79
N PRO A 711 13.36 -36.86 -13.47
CA PRO A 711 12.19 -36.14 -12.97
C PRO A 711 12.32 -34.62 -13.12
N LEU A 712 11.96 -34.10 -14.30
CA LEU A 712 11.92 -32.66 -14.58
C LEU A 712 10.60 -32.00 -14.15
N GLU A 713 9.54 -32.80 -14.12
CA GLU A 713 8.20 -32.47 -13.60
C GLU A 713 7.71 -33.67 -12.76
N SER A 714 6.48 -33.61 -12.23
CA SER A 714 5.89 -34.72 -11.47
C SER A 714 5.81 -36.02 -12.28
N GLU A 715 5.93 -37.17 -11.60
CA GLU A 715 5.95 -38.50 -12.21
C GLU A 715 4.80 -38.73 -13.21
N VAL A 716 3.56 -38.43 -12.84
CA VAL A 716 2.38 -38.53 -13.70
C VAL A 716 2.54 -37.71 -15.00
N LYS A 717 3.09 -36.49 -14.92
CA LYS A 717 3.37 -35.68 -16.11
C LYS A 717 4.47 -36.29 -16.97
N MET A 718 5.57 -36.73 -16.37
CA MET A 718 6.68 -37.34 -17.12
C MET A 718 6.23 -38.63 -17.81
N GLN A 719 5.42 -39.45 -17.14
CA GLN A 719 4.83 -40.65 -17.71
C GLN A 719 3.86 -40.33 -18.87
N ILE A 720 3.02 -39.28 -18.74
CA ILE A 720 2.17 -38.79 -19.84
C ILE A 720 3.02 -38.30 -21.02
N LYS A 721 4.04 -37.46 -20.78
CA LYS A 721 4.94 -36.91 -21.82
C LYS A 721 5.65 -37.98 -22.63
N PHE A 722 6.13 -39.04 -21.96
CA PHE A 722 6.90 -40.11 -22.60
C PHE A 722 6.06 -41.31 -23.07
N THR A 723 4.77 -41.41 -22.70
CA THR A 723 3.87 -42.48 -23.17
C THR A 723 3.74 -42.56 -24.70
N PRO A 724 3.58 -41.44 -25.46
CA PRO A 724 3.61 -41.47 -26.92
C PRO A 724 4.92 -42.07 -27.47
N LEU A 725 6.06 -41.68 -26.89
CA LEU A 725 7.38 -42.16 -27.30
C LEU A 725 7.56 -43.66 -27.01
N ALA A 726 7.23 -44.13 -25.81
CA ALA A 726 7.32 -45.54 -25.45
C ALA A 726 6.41 -46.43 -26.31
N ARG A 727 5.21 -45.95 -26.68
CA ARG A 727 4.32 -46.65 -27.63
C ARG A 727 4.92 -46.70 -29.04
N ARG A 728 5.57 -45.62 -29.50
CA ARG A 728 6.29 -45.59 -30.78
C ARG A 728 7.44 -46.60 -30.79
N LEU A 729 8.24 -46.65 -29.71
CA LEU A 729 9.34 -47.61 -29.53
C LEU A 729 8.82 -49.06 -29.47
N GLN A 730 7.78 -49.36 -28.71
CA GLN A 730 7.18 -50.71 -28.66
C GLN A 730 6.69 -51.18 -30.04
N LYS A 731 6.18 -50.26 -30.88
CA LYS A 731 5.72 -50.55 -32.24
C LYS A 731 6.86 -50.88 -33.21
N GLU A 732 8.00 -50.19 -33.10
CA GLU A 732 9.19 -50.44 -33.95
C GLU A 732 10.02 -51.64 -33.46
N LEU A 733 10.14 -51.85 -32.15
CA LEU A 733 11.00 -52.89 -31.56
C LEU A 733 10.32 -54.26 -31.44
N GLY A 734 8.99 -54.35 -31.57
CA GLY A 734 8.20 -55.56 -31.34
C GLY A 734 8.15 -56.06 -29.88
N LYS A 735 9.04 -55.55 -29.02
CA LYS A 735 9.14 -55.84 -27.57
C LYS A 735 8.31 -54.83 -26.78
N LYS A 736 7.65 -55.28 -25.70
CA LYS A 736 6.93 -54.40 -24.76
C LYS A 736 7.89 -53.41 -24.10
N VAL A 737 7.58 -52.12 -24.15
CA VAL A 737 8.39 -51.05 -23.53
C VAL A 737 7.63 -50.46 -22.33
N GLN A 738 8.24 -50.53 -21.15
CA GLN A 738 7.74 -49.87 -19.94
C GLN A 738 8.43 -48.52 -19.74
N ILE A 739 7.76 -47.58 -19.08
CA ILE A 739 8.37 -46.31 -18.64
C ILE A 739 8.62 -46.41 -17.14
N LEU A 740 9.84 -46.07 -16.71
CA LEU A 740 10.20 -45.84 -15.32
C LEU A 740 10.63 -44.38 -15.17
N VAL A 741 9.83 -43.56 -14.50
CA VAL A 741 10.28 -42.24 -14.08
C VAL A 741 11.13 -42.41 -12.83
N ALA A 742 12.32 -41.82 -12.80
CA ALA A 742 13.18 -41.91 -11.62
C ALA A 742 12.69 -40.96 -10.52
N LYS A 743 12.81 -41.39 -9.25
CA LYS A 743 12.41 -40.60 -8.08
C LYS A 743 13.18 -39.28 -7.94
N ASP A 744 14.46 -39.31 -8.30
CA ASP A 744 15.40 -38.20 -8.25
C ASP A 744 16.50 -38.40 -9.32
N PHE A 745 17.32 -37.39 -9.57
CA PHE A 745 18.37 -37.44 -10.59
C PHE A 745 19.43 -38.54 -10.31
N GLU A 746 19.73 -38.85 -9.05
CA GLU A 746 20.63 -39.95 -8.71
C GLU A 746 20.01 -41.31 -8.97
N SER A 747 18.71 -41.46 -8.75
CA SER A 747 17.97 -42.68 -9.06
C SER A 747 17.93 -42.93 -10.57
N ALA A 748 17.89 -41.88 -11.40
CA ALA A 748 18.03 -42.05 -12.85
C ALA A 748 19.42 -42.59 -13.23
N ILE A 749 20.47 -42.10 -12.59
CA ILE A 749 21.86 -42.57 -12.76
C ILE A 749 22.00 -44.04 -12.30
N ARG A 750 21.49 -44.36 -11.10
CA ARG A 750 21.53 -45.72 -10.52
C ARG A 750 20.69 -46.72 -11.29
N ASP A 751 19.48 -46.35 -11.72
CA ASP A 751 18.55 -47.26 -12.39
C ASP A 751 19.08 -47.69 -13.77
N LEU A 752 19.73 -46.78 -14.51
CA LEU A 752 20.45 -47.11 -15.75
C LEU A 752 21.70 -47.94 -15.45
N GLY A 753 22.50 -47.52 -14.46
CA GLY A 753 23.76 -48.16 -14.09
C GLY A 753 23.63 -49.57 -13.50
N THR A 754 22.45 -49.93 -12.98
CA THR A 754 22.14 -51.25 -12.42
C THR A 754 21.30 -52.14 -13.34
N GLY A 755 21.01 -51.69 -14.58
CA GLY A 755 20.25 -52.47 -15.55
C GLY A 755 18.75 -52.59 -15.24
N LYS A 756 18.21 -51.68 -14.41
CA LYS A 756 16.78 -51.54 -14.14
C LYS A 756 16.08 -50.73 -15.24
N THR A 757 16.82 -49.89 -15.96
CA THR A 757 16.44 -49.30 -17.25
C THR A 757 17.46 -49.67 -18.32
N ASP A 758 17.01 -49.92 -19.55
CA ASP A 758 17.87 -50.27 -20.69
C ASP A 758 18.38 -49.01 -21.41
N ILE A 759 17.49 -48.03 -21.53
CA ILE A 759 17.68 -46.70 -22.12
C ILE A 759 17.15 -45.66 -21.14
N ALA A 760 17.79 -44.50 -21.03
CA ALA A 760 17.30 -43.38 -20.21
C ALA A 760 17.40 -42.04 -20.94
N TYR A 761 16.41 -41.18 -20.71
CA TYR A 761 16.47 -39.75 -21.03
C TYR A 761 17.13 -38.99 -19.87
N MET A 762 18.22 -38.28 -20.13
CA MET A 762 19.10 -37.67 -19.11
C MET A 762 19.55 -36.24 -19.45
N THR A 763 20.08 -35.54 -18.44
CA THR A 763 20.74 -34.23 -18.64
C THR A 763 22.20 -34.46 -19.06
N PRO A 764 22.89 -33.43 -19.60
CA PRO A 764 24.33 -33.51 -19.88
C PRO A 764 25.18 -33.94 -18.67
N SER A 765 24.90 -33.39 -17.48
CA SER A 765 25.65 -33.73 -16.27
C SER A 765 25.32 -35.11 -15.71
N THR A 766 24.05 -35.55 -15.75
CA THR A 766 23.69 -36.88 -15.23
C THR A 766 24.07 -38.02 -16.17
N TYR A 767 24.15 -37.78 -17.49
CA TYR A 767 24.80 -38.71 -18.41
C TYR A 767 26.30 -38.85 -18.10
N LEU A 768 27.05 -37.74 -17.97
CA LEU A 768 28.49 -37.81 -17.65
C LEU A 768 28.76 -38.52 -16.30
N GLU A 769 27.90 -38.32 -15.30
CA GLU A 769 28.00 -39.04 -14.04
C GLU A 769 27.67 -40.54 -14.17
N ALA A 770 26.62 -40.90 -14.94
CA ALA A 770 26.31 -42.31 -15.25
C ALA A 770 27.43 -43.00 -16.07
N LYS A 771 28.10 -42.27 -16.97
CA LYS A 771 29.27 -42.73 -17.70
C LYS A 771 30.46 -42.95 -16.76
N LYS A 772 30.76 -41.98 -15.89
CA LYS A 772 31.86 -42.01 -14.90
C LYS A 772 31.72 -43.14 -13.88
N LEU A 773 30.49 -43.51 -13.52
CA LEU A 773 30.20 -44.55 -12.52
C LEU A 773 29.90 -45.94 -13.10
N TYR A 774 29.24 -46.01 -14.27
CA TYR A 774 28.65 -47.25 -14.80
C TYR A 774 28.88 -47.47 -16.32
N GLY A 775 29.73 -46.68 -16.97
CA GLY A 775 30.09 -46.86 -18.37
C GLY A 775 28.94 -46.69 -19.37
N SER A 776 27.86 -45.99 -19.00
CA SER A 776 26.72 -45.75 -19.89
C SER A 776 27.13 -45.00 -21.16
N ARG A 777 26.47 -45.32 -22.28
CA ARG A 777 26.79 -44.82 -23.62
C ARG A 777 25.73 -43.85 -24.10
N VAL A 778 26.10 -42.65 -24.50
CA VAL A 778 25.15 -41.76 -25.20
C VAL A 778 24.89 -42.29 -26.62
N ILE A 779 23.67 -42.08 -27.13
CA ILE A 779 23.28 -42.46 -28.49
C ILE A 779 22.72 -41.26 -29.28
N LEU A 780 21.94 -40.38 -28.64
CA LEU A 780 21.27 -39.25 -29.30
C LEU A 780 21.18 -38.04 -28.35
N LYS A 781 21.09 -36.85 -28.93
CA LYS A 781 20.76 -35.58 -28.25
C LYS A 781 19.61 -34.87 -28.95
N ALA A 782 18.82 -34.11 -28.20
CA ALA A 782 17.71 -33.34 -28.74
C ALA A 782 18.17 -32.09 -29.51
N VAL A 783 17.29 -31.57 -30.35
CA VAL A 783 17.44 -30.29 -31.05
C VAL A 783 16.27 -29.39 -30.69
N ARG A 784 16.56 -28.26 -30.02
CA ARG A 784 15.58 -27.24 -29.60
C ARG A 784 15.65 -26.01 -30.52
N ASN A 785 14.52 -25.62 -31.11
CA ASN A 785 14.44 -24.47 -32.03
C ASN A 785 15.58 -24.45 -33.08
N HIS A 786 15.84 -25.60 -33.70
CA HIS A 786 16.92 -25.90 -34.66
C HIS A 786 18.37 -25.82 -34.11
N SER A 787 18.55 -25.71 -32.79
CA SER A 787 19.86 -25.77 -32.11
C SER A 787 20.03 -27.07 -31.31
N PRO A 788 21.15 -27.80 -31.44
CA PRO A 788 21.50 -28.91 -30.53
C PRO A 788 22.10 -28.43 -29.20
N PHE A 789 22.05 -27.12 -28.95
CA PHE A 789 22.55 -26.47 -27.74
C PHE A 789 21.48 -25.56 -27.11
N TYR A 790 21.56 -25.41 -25.79
CA TYR A 790 20.81 -24.45 -24.99
C TYR A 790 21.77 -23.71 -24.05
N ARG A 791 21.31 -22.70 -23.29
CA ARG A 791 22.18 -21.95 -22.36
C ARG A 791 21.60 -21.82 -20.95
N SER A 792 22.52 -21.67 -20.01
CA SER A 792 22.25 -21.27 -18.63
C SER A 792 22.42 -19.75 -18.50
N VAL A 793 21.81 -19.16 -17.48
CA VAL A 793 22.00 -17.75 -17.13
C VAL A 793 22.20 -17.58 -15.63
N ILE A 794 22.97 -16.56 -15.26
CA ILE A 794 22.84 -15.92 -13.94
C ILE A 794 21.84 -14.78 -14.11
N ALA A 795 20.84 -14.74 -13.24
CA ALA A 795 19.82 -13.70 -13.20
C ALA A 795 19.78 -13.00 -11.84
N VAL A 796 19.30 -11.77 -11.84
CA VAL A 796 19.04 -10.91 -10.66
C VAL A 796 17.66 -10.28 -10.78
N ARG A 797 17.16 -9.62 -9.74
CA ARG A 797 15.95 -8.79 -9.82
C ARG A 797 16.21 -7.55 -10.70
N GLU A 798 15.24 -7.11 -11.49
CA GLU A 798 15.38 -5.95 -12.39
C GLU A 798 15.72 -4.65 -11.64
N VAL A 799 15.09 -4.41 -10.50
CA VAL A 799 15.41 -3.28 -9.61
C VAL A 799 16.66 -3.51 -8.73
N SER A 800 17.39 -4.61 -8.89
CA SER A 800 18.65 -4.84 -8.17
C SER A 800 19.70 -3.80 -8.58
N HIS A 801 20.60 -3.46 -7.67
CA HIS A 801 21.78 -2.64 -7.96
C HIS A 801 22.92 -3.44 -8.60
N ILE A 802 22.86 -4.77 -8.62
CA ILE A 802 23.90 -5.64 -9.21
C ILE A 802 24.01 -5.41 -10.72
N ARG A 803 25.22 -5.14 -11.23
CA ARG A 803 25.51 -4.88 -12.66
C ARG A 803 26.52 -5.84 -13.28
N SER A 804 27.33 -6.53 -12.49
CA SER A 804 28.28 -7.56 -12.93
C SER A 804 28.19 -8.83 -12.06
N VAL A 805 28.70 -9.96 -12.57
CA VAL A 805 28.78 -11.21 -11.78
C VAL A 805 29.68 -11.03 -10.56
N SER A 806 30.74 -10.23 -10.66
CA SER A 806 31.67 -9.92 -9.57
C SER A 806 30.99 -9.34 -8.32
N GLU A 807 29.88 -8.61 -8.49
CA GLU A 807 29.09 -8.00 -7.40
C GLU A 807 28.20 -8.99 -6.64
N ILE A 808 28.14 -10.27 -7.07
CA ILE A 808 27.44 -11.36 -6.38
C ILE A 808 28.22 -11.85 -5.14
N LYS A 809 29.50 -11.49 -5.02
CA LYS A 809 30.29 -11.74 -3.81
C LYS A 809 29.60 -11.14 -2.57
N GLY A 810 29.44 -11.93 -1.52
CA GLY A 810 28.70 -11.55 -0.31
C GLY A 810 27.18 -11.40 -0.49
N LYS A 811 26.58 -11.99 -1.52
CA LYS A 811 25.12 -12.03 -1.77
C LYS A 811 24.52 -13.42 -1.57
N LYS A 812 23.20 -13.52 -1.49
CA LYS A 812 22.44 -14.78 -1.49
C LYS A 812 22.29 -15.30 -2.92
N PHE A 813 22.57 -16.58 -3.17
CA PHE A 813 22.43 -17.19 -4.50
C PHE A 813 21.44 -18.37 -4.51
N GLY A 814 20.46 -18.34 -5.42
CA GLY A 814 19.54 -19.45 -5.68
C GLY A 814 20.09 -20.42 -6.73
N PHE A 815 20.28 -21.68 -6.35
CA PHE A 815 20.51 -22.79 -7.27
C PHE A 815 19.25 -23.66 -7.40
N GLY A 816 19.14 -24.42 -8.49
CA GLY A 816 18.09 -25.43 -8.66
C GLY A 816 18.42 -26.72 -7.93
N ASP A 817 18.38 -27.85 -8.62
CA ASP A 817 18.78 -29.15 -8.09
C ASP A 817 20.31 -29.35 -8.13
N LYS A 818 20.86 -30.10 -7.15
CA LYS A 818 22.30 -30.40 -7.02
C LYS A 818 22.90 -31.19 -8.19
N LYS A 819 22.10 -31.85 -9.02
CA LYS A 819 22.52 -32.57 -10.24
C LYS A 819 22.16 -31.82 -11.53
N SER A 820 21.48 -30.68 -11.43
CA SER A 820 21.09 -29.86 -12.59
C SER A 820 22.30 -29.26 -13.30
N THR A 821 22.38 -29.49 -14.61
CA THR A 821 23.40 -28.89 -15.47
C THR A 821 23.28 -27.36 -15.47
N SER A 822 22.06 -26.82 -15.59
CA SER A 822 21.84 -25.41 -15.96
C SER A 822 21.27 -24.51 -14.88
N SER A 823 20.86 -25.06 -13.73
CA SER A 823 20.54 -24.30 -12.51
C SER A 823 21.48 -24.57 -11.33
N TYR A 824 22.49 -25.44 -11.51
CA TYR A 824 23.58 -25.58 -10.54
C TYR A 824 24.97 -25.61 -11.21
N LEU A 825 25.31 -26.64 -11.98
CA LEU A 825 26.68 -26.87 -12.47
C LEU A 825 27.26 -25.70 -13.28
N VAL A 826 26.57 -25.27 -14.33
CA VAL A 826 27.04 -24.18 -15.20
C VAL A 826 26.98 -22.82 -14.49
N PRO A 827 25.95 -22.47 -13.70
CA PRO A 827 25.98 -21.30 -12.81
C PRO A 827 27.16 -21.31 -11.81
N LYS A 828 27.47 -22.45 -11.18
CA LYS A 828 28.64 -22.62 -10.31
C LYS A 828 29.94 -22.38 -11.08
N ALA A 829 30.09 -22.97 -12.27
CA ALA A 829 31.26 -22.76 -13.12
C ALA A 829 31.39 -21.30 -13.59
N MET A 830 30.28 -20.59 -13.86
CA MET A 830 30.29 -19.16 -14.18
C MET A 830 30.75 -18.29 -13.00
N LEU A 831 30.34 -18.61 -11.77
CA LEU A 831 30.84 -17.94 -10.55
C LEU A 831 32.34 -18.21 -10.33
N LEU A 832 32.78 -19.46 -10.49
CA LEU A 832 34.19 -19.84 -10.37
C LEU A 832 35.10 -19.20 -11.43
N LYS A 833 34.64 -19.07 -12.69
CA LYS A 833 35.34 -18.31 -13.75
C LYS A 833 35.58 -16.83 -13.37
N GLU A 834 34.73 -16.26 -12.52
CA GLU A 834 34.80 -14.87 -12.02
C GLU A 834 35.46 -14.78 -10.63
N ASN A 835 36.12 -15.85 -10.15
CA ASN A 835 36.77 -15.99 -8.84
C ASN A 835 35.82 -15.86 -7.62
N ILE A 836 34.57 -16.30 -7.77
CA ILE A 836 33.59 -16.41 -6.67
C ILE A 836 33.38 -17.91 -6.35
N PRO A 837 34.11 -18.50 -5.39
CA PRO A 837 33.74 -19.79 -4.82
C PRO A 837 32.46 -19.66 -3.99
N LEU A 838 31.76 -20.77 -3.77
CA LEU A 838 30.49 -20.81 -3.02
C LEU A 838 30.64 -20.35 -1.56
N SER A 839 31.86 -20.43 -1.00
CA SER A 839 32.21 -19.92 0.33
C SER A 839 32.30 -18.38 0.42
N GLU A 840 32.35 -17.68 -0.71
CA GLU A 840 32.38 -16.20 -0.80
C GLU A 840 31.00 -15.61 -1.13
N LEU A 841 29.97 -16.45 -1.16
CA LEU A 841 28.56 -16.06 -1.11
C LEU A 841 28.14 -15.86 0.36
N ARG A 842 27.20 -14.94 0.61
CA ARG A 842 26.62 -14.76 1.96
C ARG A 842 25.81 -15.98 2.40
N GLU A 843 25.14 -16.59 1.44
CA GLU A 843 24.25 -17.75 1.61
C GLU A 843 24.01 -18.34 0.22
N TYR A 844 23.77 -19.64 0.12
CA TYR A 844 23.24 -20.23 -1.12
C TYR A 844 22.24 -21.34 -0.82
N THR A 845 21.19 -21.41 -1.63
CA THR A 845 20.03 -22.25 -1.38
C THR A 845 19.70 -23.09 -2.61
N PHE A 846 19.55 -24.40 -2.43
CA PHE A 846 19.04 -25.30 -3.45
C PHE A 846 17.51 -25.30 -3.40
N LEU A 847 16.88 -24.67 -4.38
CA LEU A 847 15.43 -24.55 -4.51
C LEU A 847 14.83 -25.63 -5.42
N GLY A 848 15.65 -26.55 -5.93
CA GLY A 848 15.27 -27.72 -6.73
C GLY A 848 14.83 -27.37 -8.15
N ARG A 849 13.75 -26.61 -8.30
CA ARG A 849 13.14 -26.28 -9.60
C ARG A 849 13.53 -24.89 -10.10
N HIS A 850 13.60 -24.75 -11.42
CA HIS A 850 13.93 -23.47 -12.07
C HIS A 850 12.87 -22.38 -11.86
N ASP A 851 11.60 -22.73 -11.71
CA ASP A 851 10.53 -21.77 -11.42
C ASP A 851 10.61 -21.24 -9.98
N ALA A 852 11.00 -22.09 -9.02
CA ALA A 852 11.25 -21.69 -7.64
C ALA A 852 12.46 -20.73 -7.54
N VAL A 853 13.56 -21.00 -8.25
CA VAL A 853 14.70 -20.06 -8.34
C VAL A 853 14.28 -18.72 -8.96
N ALA A 854 13.48 -18.74 -10.04
CA ALA A 854 13.04 -17.51 -10.69
C ALA A 854 12.12 -16.67 -9.79
N TRP A 855 11.20 -17.30 -9.06
CA TRP A 855 10.37 -16.62 -8.05
C TRP A 855 11.20 -16.09 -6.88
N ALA A 856 12.16 -16.85 -6.34
CA ALA A 856 13.02 -16.41 -5.25
C ALA A 856 13.83 -15.15 -5.59
N ILE A 857 14.27 -14.99 -6.84
CA ILE A 857 14.92 -13.77 -7.34
C ILE A 857 13.92 -12.60 -7.44
N VAL A 858 12.71 -12.84 -7.96
CA VAL A 858 11.67 -11.80 -8.10
C VAL A 858 11.17 -11.33 -6.73
N ASN A 859 10.94 -12.26 -5.79
CA ASN A 859 10.51 -12.02 -4.41
C ASN A 859 11.63 -11.45 -3.53
N GLY A 860 12.90 -11.71 -3.87
CA GLY A 860 14.07 -11.21 -3.16
C GLY A 860 14.56 -12.10 -2.02
N ASP A 861 14.07 -13.34 -1.97
CA ASP A 861 14.55 -14.39 -1.06
C ASP A 861 16.03 -14.74 -1.35
N VAL A 862 16.45 -14.54 -2.61
CA VAL A 862 17.85 -14.53 -3.05
C VAL A 862 18.14 -13.28 -3.89
N ASP A 863 19.38 -12.77 -3.83
CA ASP A 863 19.81 -11.57 -4.56
C ASP A 863 20.08 -11.87 -6.06
N ALA A 864 20.51 -13.10 -6.35
CA ALA A 864 20.82 -13.64 -7.67
C ALA A 864 20.51 -15.15 -7.74
N GLY A 865 20.49 -15.74 -8.94
CA GLY A 865 20.36 -17.20 -9.07
C GLY A 865 20.59 -17.76 -10.47
N GLY A 866 20.78 -19.08 -10.54
CA GLY A 866 21.11 -19.85 -11.76
C GLY A 866 19.88 -20.45 -12.44
N LEU A 867 19.67 -20.12 -13.71
CA LEU A 867 18.47 -20.49 -14.47
C LEU A 867 18.78 -21.08 -15.86
N LEU A 868 17.78 -21.73 -16.44
CA LEU A 868 17.74 -22.10 -17.85
C LEU A 868 17.26 -20.87 -18.65
N GLU A 869 17.93 -20.51 -19.75
CA GLU A 869 17.63 -19.27 -20.50
C GLU A 869 16.14 -19.14 -20.91
N PRO A 870 15.51 -20.15 -21.58
CA PRO A 870 14.05 -20.16 -21.82
C PRO A 870 13.16 -19.99 -20.58
N MET A 871 13.61 -20.37 -19.37
CA MET A 871 12.86 -20.14 -18.14
C MET A 871 13.05 -18.71 -17.63
N ALA A 872 14.28 -18.19 -17.63
CA ALA A 872 14.55 -16.80 -17.26
C ALA A 872 13.76 -15.82 -18.14
N ASN A 873 13.73 -16.05 -19.45
CA ASN A 873 12.97 -15.24 -20.41
C ASN A 873 11.46 -15.17 -20.08
N LYS A 874 10.86 -16.25 -19.55
CA LYS A 874 9.45 -16.30 -19.08
C LYS A 874 9.19 -15.48 -17.81
N PHE A 875 10.24 -14.97 -17.16
CA PHE A 875 10.18 -14.14 -15.96
C PHE A 875 10.73 -12.72 -16.16
N VAL A 876 11.31 -12.38 -17.31
CA VAL A 876 11.81 -11.01 -17.57
C VAL A 876 10.68 -9.97 -17.46
N SER A 877 9.52 -10.26 -18.04
CA SER A 877 8.30 -9.43 -17.90
C SER A 877 7.70 -9.41 -16.49
N LYS A 878 8.26 -10.14 -15.54
CA LYS A 878 7.86 -10.21 -14.12
C LYS A 878 8.89 -9.59 -13.18
N GLY A 879 9.87 -8.84 -13.70
CA GLY A 879 10.89 -8.15 -12.90
C GLY A 879 12.17 -8.95 -12.64
N LEU A 880 12.48 -9.94 -13.49
CA LEU A 880 13.75 -10.64 -13.50
C LEU A 880 14.67 -10.11 -14.62
N LYS A 881 15.98 -10.08 -14.38
CA LYS A 881 17.00 -9.53 -15.27
C LYS A 881 18.11 -10.55 -15.50
N ILE A 882 18.40 -10.86 -16.75
CA ILE A 882 19.55 -11.69 -17.10
C ILE A 882 20.82 -10.84 -16.95
N LEU A 883 21.77 -11.33 -16.14
CA LEU A 883 23.04 -10.67 -15.81
C LEU A 883 24.21 -11.23 -16.63
N LYS A 884 24.22 -12.55 -16.85
CA LYS A 884 25.22 -13.29 -17.62
C LYS A 884 24.54 -14.48 -18.29
N VAL A 885 24.90 -14.75 -19.55
CA VAL A 885 24.54 -15.98 -20.26
C VAL A 885 25.78 -16.87 -20.35
N SER A 886 25.61 -18.19 -20.28
CA SER A 886 26.69 -19.16 -20.40
C SER A 886 27.17 -19.33 -21.84
N ASP A 887 28.33 -20.00 -21.96
CA ASP A 887 28.71 -20.71 -23.17
C ASP A 887 27.63 -21.77 -23.54
N ASP A 888 27.60 -22.24 -24.79
CA ASP A 888 26.59 -23.18 -25.28
C ASP A 888 26.70 -24.58 -24.60
N ILE A 889 25.57 -25.07 -24.08
CA ILE A 889 25.43 -26.35 -23.38
C ILE A 889 24.76 -27.35 -24.33
N PRO A 890 25.33 -28.55 -24.58
CA PRO A 890 24.66 -29.58 -25.37
C PRO A 890 23.28 -29.95 -24.81
N GLU A 891 22.29 -30.17 -25.66
CA GLU A 891 20.95 -30.56 -25.22
C GLU A 891 20.88 -31.94 -24.52
N PHE A 892 19.72 -32.17 -23.90
CA PHE A 892 19.38 -33.41 -23.20
C PHE A 892 19.47 -34.61 -24.14
N ASN A 893 19.81 -35.76 -23.56
CA ASN A 893 20.26 -36.92 -24.31
C ASN A 893 19.49 -38.19 -23.99
N PHE A 894 19.53 -39.13 -24.93
CA PHE A 894 19.26 -40.53 -24.68
C PHE A 894 20.59 -41.28 -24.57
N CYS A 895 20.71 -42.08 -23.53
CA CYS A 895 21.84 -42.97 -23.29
C CYS A 895 21.36 -44.37 -22.88
N VAL A 896 22.20 -45.38 -23.06
CA VAL A 896 21.92 -46.79 -22.76
C VAL A 896 22.90 -47.35 -21.74
N ARG A 897 22.47 -48.39 -21.02
CA ARG A 897 23.35 -49.13 -20.09
C ARG A 897 24.50 -49.80 -20.84
N GLN A 898 25.65 -49.96 -20.19
CA GLN A 898 26.90 -50.40 -20.82
C GLN A 898 26.78 -51.78 -21.50
N ASP A 899 25.97 -52.67 -20.92
CA ASP A 899 25.81 -54.07 -21.30
C ASP A 899 24.52 -54.36 -22.11
N LEU A 900 23.82 -53.32 -22.61
CA LEU A 900 22.70 -53.51 -23.53
C LEU A 900 23.20 -54.13 -24.84
N ASP A 901 22.44 -55.10 -25.39
CA ASP A 901 22.81 -55.77 -26.62
C ASP A 901 22.91 -54.77 -27.80
N PRO A 902 23.96 -54.83 -28.64
CA PRO A 902 24.16 -53.84 -29.69
C PRO A 902 23.00 -53.74 -30.69
N GLU A 903 22.28 -54.83 -30.94
CA GLU A 903 21.13 -54.85 -31.85
C GLU A 903 19.94 -54.05 -31.29
N THR A 904 19.57 -54.25 -30.02
CA THR A 904 18.52 -53.46 -29.36
C THR A 904 18.97 -52.01 -29.16
N ALA A 905 20.25 -51.74 -28.87
CA ALA A 905 20.78 -50.38 -28.76
C ALA A 905 20.74 -49.62 -30.11
N GLU A 906 21.11 -50.27 -31.21
CA GLU A 906 21.00 -49.70 -32.56
C GLU A 906 19.53 -49.50 -32.95
N ALA A 907 18.66 -50.49 -32.71
CA ALA A 907 17.23 -50.38 -33.01
C ALA A 907 16.54 -49.25 -32.23
N LEU A 908 16.91 -49.03 -30.95
CA LEU A 908 16.47 -47.88 -30.16
C LEU A 908 16.96 -46.55 -30.76
N THR A 909 18.23 -46.50 -31.17
CA THR A 909 18.83 -45.31 -31.80
C THR A 909 18.10 -44.96 -33.11
N GLN A 910 17.89 -45.95 -33.98
CA GLN A 910 17.20 -45.75 -35.26
C GLN A 910 15.72 -45.37 -35.06
N ALA A 911 15.00 -46.02 -34.12
CA ALA A 911 13.59 -45.71 -33.86
C ALA A 911 13.35 -44.29 -33.33
N LEU A 912 14.33 -43.69 -32.65
CA LEU A 912 14.30 -42.30 -32.21
C LEU A 912 14.79 -41.32 -33.29
N LEU A 913 15.79 -41.71 -34.09
CA LEU A 913 16.37 -40.88 -35.17
C LEU A 913 15.41 -40.71 -36.37
N HIS A 914 14.50 -41.66 -36.61
CA HIS A 914 13.50 -41.58 -37.69
C HIS A 914 12.27 -40.70 -37.35
N LEU A 915 12.23 -40.08 -36.18
CA LEU A 915 11.16 -39.13 -35.79
C LEU A 915 11.31 -37.82 -36.56
N ASP A 916 10.28 -37.48 -37.34
CA ASP A 916 10.31 -36.43 -38.35
C ASP A 916 9.31 -35.32 -38.03
N GLU A 917 9.79 -34.09 -37.86
CA GLU A 917 8.90 -32.98 -37.52
C GLU A 917 7.86 -32.70 -38.60
N GLU A 918 8.06 -33.04 -39.88
CA GLU A 918 7.05 -32.78 -40.90
C GLU A 918 5.88 -33.77 -40.88
N LYS A 919 6.00 -34.89 -40.16
CA LYS A 919 4.90 -35.83 -39.93
C LYS A 919 4.12 -35.45 -38.68
N THR A 920 2.81 -35.22 -38.79
CA THR A 920 1.97 -34.78 -37.66
C THR A 920 1.99 -35.75 -36.45
N GLU A 921 2.12 -37.07 -36.68
CA GLU A 921 2.20 -38.06 -35.60
C GLU A 921 3.54 -37.97 -34.84
N ASP A 922 4.67 -38.00 -35.56
CA ASP A 922 6.01 -37.90 -34.94
C ASP A 922 6.24 -36.51 -34.33
N ARG A 923 5.78 -35.42 -34.97
CA ARG A 923 5.74 -34.05 -34.39
C ARG A 923 5.05 -34.01 -33.03
N ASN A 924 3.90 -34.69 -32.90
CA ASN A 924 3.17 -34.74 -31.64
C ASN A 924 3.91 -35.58 -30.56
N ILE A 925 4.69 -36.59 -30.96
CA ILE A 925 5.53 -37.38 -30.05
C ILE A 925 6.73 -36.57 -29.55
N ILE A 926 7.44 -35.89 -30.46
CA ILE A 926 8.57 -35.02 -30.14
C ILE A 926 8.11 -33.89 -29.20
N LYS A 927 7.00 -33.22 -29.52
CA LYS A 927 6.48 -32.08 -28.75
C LYS A 927 5.72 -32.48 -27.48
N ALA A 928 5.46 -33.76 -27.27
CA ALA A 928 5.04 -34.30 -25.98
C ALA A 928 6.22 -34.39 -24.99
N VAL A 929 7.43 -34.71 -25.46
CA VAL A 929 8.65 -34.67 -24.62
C VAL A 929 8.97 -33.23 -24.21
N GLU A 930 9.14 -32.35 -25.19
CA GLU A 930 9.32 -30.91 -24.98
C GLU A 930 8.83 -30.14 -26.22
N TYR A 931 8.05 -29.08 -26.00
CA TYR A 931 7.33 -28.37 -27.08
C TYR A 931 8.25 -27.67 -28.08
N GLU A 932 9.43 -27.26 -27.61
CA GLU A 932 10.44 -26.54 -28.39
C GLU A 932 11.39 -27.48 -29.16
N TYR A 933 11.23 -28.80 -29.06
CA TYR A 933 12.05 -29.77 -29.80
C TYR A 933 11.56 -29.98 -31.24
N ASN A 934 12.51 -30.13 -32.15
CA ASN A 934 12.30 -30.37 -33.58
C ASN A 934 12.62 -31.83 -33.96
N CYS A 935 13.74 -32.36 -33.48
CA CYS A 935 14.20 -33.73 -33.78
C CYS A 935 15.25 -34.20 -32.75
N PHE A 936 15.73 -35.43 -32.93
CA PHE A 936 16.90 -35.98 -32.24
C PHE A 936 18.02 -36.24 -33.26
N ILE A 937 19.27 -36.03 -32.88
CA ILE A 937 20.45 -36.26 -33.74
C ILE A 937 21.50 -37.11 -33.01
N PRO A 938 22.42 -37.77 -33.74
CA PRO A 938 23.53 -38.49 -33.13
C PRO A 938 24.33 -37.65 -32.14
N ALA A 939 24.75 -38.29 -31.05
CA ALA A 939 25.56 -37.69 -30.01
C ALA A 939 26.77 -38.58 -29.71
N GLU A 940 27.90 -37.96 -29.43
CA GLU A 940 29.15 -38.61 -29.05
C GLU A 940 29.66 -38.03 -27.73
N ASP A 941 30.41 -38.83 -26.97
CA ASP A 941 31.10 -38.43 -25.73
C ASP A 941 31.79 -37.05 -25.83
N LYS A 942 32.44 -36.77 -26.96
CA LYS A 942 33.18 -35.51 -27.22
C LYS A 942 32.30 -34.26 -27.18
N ASP A 943 31.00 -34.39 -27.47
CA ASP A 943 30.06 -33.27 -27.45
C ASP A 943 29.92 -32.69 -26.04
N TYR A 944 30.13 -33.53 -25.01
CA TYR A 944 29.93 -33.20 -23.61
C TYR A 944 31.20 -32.75 -22.89
N ALA A 945 32.35 -32.68 -23.58
CA ALA A 945 33.65 -32.38 -22.98
C ALA A 945 33.71 -31.03 -22.23
N GLY A 946 33.00 -30.00 -22.71
CA GLY A 946 32.91 -28.70 -22.02
C GLY A 946 32.14 -28.77 -20.69
N ILE A 947 31.22 -29.74 -20.54
CA ILE A 947 30.50 -29.99 -19.28
C ILE A 947 31.35 -30.87 -18.35
N GLU A 948 32.13 -31.81 -18.91
CA GLU A 948 33.12 -32.60 -18.17
C GLU A 948 34.21 -31.70 -17.55
N GLU A 949 34.69 -30.68 -18.26
CA GLU A 949 35.59 -29.65 -17.73
C GLU A 949 34.94 -28.85 -16.59
N MET A 950 33.67 -28.42 -16.74
CA MET A 950 32.96 -27.71 -15.67
C MET A 950 32.68 -28.59 -14.44
N MET A 951 32.50 -29.90 -14.61
CA MET A 951 32.42 -30.86 -13.51
C MET A 951 33.78 -30.98 -12.81
N ALA A 952 34.88 -31.15 -13.55
CA ALA A 952 36.23 -31.21 -12.97
C ALA A 952 36.62 -29.91 -12.24
N LEU A 953 36.23 -28.73 -12.76
CA LEU A 953 36.39 -27.45 -12.08
C LEU A 953 35.56 -27.38 -10.78
N SER A 954 34.34 -27.91 -10.82
CA SER A 954 33.41 -27.91 -9.67
C SER A 954 33.78 -28.91 -8.58
N GLU A 955 34.43 -30.04 -8.93
CA GLU A 955 34.95 -31.04 -8.00
C GLU A 955 36.18 -30.52 -7.24
N ARG A 956 37.07 -29.76 -7.92
CA ARG A 956 38.30 -29.15 -7.35
C ARG A 956 38.07 -28.06 -6.30
N GLU A 957 36.85 -27.53 -6.18
CA GLU A 957 36.48 -26.58 -5.13
C GLU A 957 36.00 -27.29 -3.84
N THR A 958 35.57 -28.54 -3.97
CA THR A 958 34.99 -29.36 -2.88
C THR A 958 35.98 -30.37 -2.27
N ALA A 959 37.26 -30.27 -2.63
CA ALA A 959 38.35 -31.19 -2.24
C ALA A 959 39.55 -30.42 -1.67
#